data_AF-A0A175VN21-F1
#
_entry.id   AF-A0A175VN21-F1
#
_cell.length_a   1.000
_cell.length_b   1.000
_cell.length_c   1.000
_cell.angle_alpha   90.00
_cell.angle_beta   90.00
_cell.angle_gamma   90.00
#
_symmetry.space_group_name_H-M   'P 1'
#
loop_
_entity.id
_entity.type
_entity.pdbx_description
1 polymer ?
#
loop_
_entity_poly.entity_id
_entity_poly.type
_entity_poly.pdbx_seq_one_letter_code
_entity_poly.pdbx_strand_id
1 'polypeptide(L)'
;WRDTPHSCGRRVYFDPRRGRKFWEPVGPVTEAWSLLGPRISARAQALARFDPAFSIHLVMIGESIQTAAPHVVFCVDDSALQQVIRNDRLLNDILSAHPVPLGMHFCPNLPQLLAQAAPSADLTQDDGPLSSAARYSVWATEAGPRIGTRLYVACHDGGPLRMATGGPVFLHDGKTYQTTVQHVFCRSGSALAAPIKPSFQLDLDMDDSESDTDDIRHSNPSADDLSDGDAICCEDQEGPFPHLPSASLSTQGPEDAEANQDVEKGKDPEIPRGLVRLGNALPETVVGVQRAVDYALIEVRASSNLDPNMVSYDPSDSSKRVRVTRPADMAKTLPGTPVIVATSSGPVSGKIFTTLAYIKPRYQRQSLAVYPVMLNEDMALEPGDCGSLVIQRRDEEVHMLGHVVFGHPGTAMAYILPMDGIIDNMAKVLKVLRCQRILLYPGPCEQQKPENNMRTEFASPKFYKGLGEMAMPEKHILHDLAGKIIAKFRSTCATRKISTRVEAAGTTKYTFEDLFFRLPPEIRDLVISCLDFRDAMSLRQVSLRFRAAVSVNGSAISKRFLVSNPLPPLAQRLYPHKSPNLAHIHMVGHYHAIAWRLADHMVQWLRREMFLYGSRFQKQQFQPMKVRMKKRLLPPLLLLGRFFEICHDFLEEQAQKETEGQGQEGSIAFPFERDLMKDCSTELLVQTQDVALVFITFLRRTMRPPSKYGSFERTLRHDLKALDKKVAAVREYCAPSPPSAREVPDLGGPGGSSGDSDRSTATATQPGNPFDLGVLLPRLPDLDQIWRPSAEALLMERRVIGNRHDLNSYEAVLKQLIHQAETPADLLYKEGHDLWHALSDGENLGKPSASV
;
A
#
# COMPACT_ATOMS: atom_id res chain seq x y z
N TRP A 1 -26.72 7.01 -14.30
CA TRP A 1 -26.88 5.72 -15.02
C TRP A 1 -28.36 5.32 -14.92
N ARG A 2 -29.02 4.88 -16.00
CA ARG A 2 -30.50 4.70 -16.00
C ARG A 2 -30.96 3.46 -15.24
N ASP A 3 -30.11 2.44 -15.18
CA ASP A 3 -30.45 1.14 -14.61
C ASP A 3 -29.64 0.83 -13.35
N THR A 4 -29.52 1.81 -12.45
CA THR A 4 -28.63 1.71 -11.30
C THR A 4 -28.98 0.58 -10.34
N PRO A 5 -30.27 0.35 -10.01
CA PRO A 5 -30.63 -0.73 -9.11
C PRO A 5 -30.24 -2.12 -9.62
N HIS A 6 -30.35 -2.39 -10.93
CA HIS A 6 -29.96 -3.69 -11.51
C HIS A 6 -28.47 -3.76 -11.88
N SER A 7 -27.74 -2.65 -11.70
CA SER A 7 -26.30 -2.58 -11.97
C SER A 7 -25.44 -2.62 -10.70
N CYS A 8 -26.04 -2.47 -9.52
CA CYS A 8 -25.35 -2.56 -8.23
C CYS A 8 -25.61 -3.91 -7.56
N GLY A 9 -24.54 -4.68 -7.39
CA GLY A 9 -24.53 -5.92 -6.62
C GLY A 9 -24.24 -5.66 -5.15
N ARG A 10 -23.39 -6.51 -4.57
CA ARG A 10 -22.99 -6.41 -3.17
C ARG A 10 -22.16 -5.13 -2.94
N ARG A 11 -22.37 -4.47 -1.79
CA ARG A 11 -21.46 -3.41 -1.33
C ARG A 11 -20.09 -4.00 -0.98
N VAL A 12 -19.05 -3.52 -1.64
CA VAL A 12 -17.67 -4.00 -1.50
C VAL A 12 -16.89 -3.14 -0.52
N TYR A 13 -17.11 -1.82 -0.53
CA TYR A 13 -16.36 -0.87 0.30
C TYR A 13 -17.21 0.34 0.69
N PHE A 14 -16.81 1.04 1.76
CA PHE A 14 -17.38 2.30 2.20
C PHE A 14 -16.23 3.25 2.52
N ASP A 15 -16.20 4.39 1.84
CA ASP A 15 -15.30 5.50 2.14
C ASP A 15 -15.96 6.41 3.19
N PRO A 16 -15.52 6.34 4.46
CA PRO A 16 -16.10 7.16 5.51
C PRO A 16 -15.79 8.64 5.33
N ARG A 17 -14.72 9.01 4.62
CA ARG A 17 -14.32 10.42 4.44
C ARG A 17 -15.28 11.16 3.52
N ARG A 18 -15.72 10.49 2.45
CA ARG A 18 -16.58 11.10 1.41
C ARG A 18 -18.04 10.66 1.49
N GLY A 19 -18.39 9.79 2.45
CA GLY A 19 -19.72 9.20 2.54
C GLY A 19 -20.09 8.30 1.34
N ARG A 20 -19.13 7.99 0.46
CA ARG A 20 -19.37 7.20 -0.75
C ARG A 20 -19.25 5.70 -0.46
N LYS A 21 -20.12 4.92 -1.07
CA LYS A 21 -20.13 3.47 -1.03
C LYS A 21 -19.76 2.95 -2.41
N PHE A 22 -19.17 1.76 -2.41
CA PHE A 22 -18.71 1.07 -3.60
C PHE A 22 -19.47 -0.25 -3.69
N TRP A 23 -20.03 -0.55 -4.86
CA TRP A 23 -20.72 -1.79 -5.13
C TRP A 23 -20.08 -2.54 -6.29
N GLU A 24 -20.20 -3.86 -6.22
CA GLU A 24 -19.87 -4.76 -7.31
C GLU A 24 -20.77 -4.43 -8.51
N PRO A 25 -20.22 -4.20 -9.71
CA PRO A 25 -21.03 -4.06 -10.90
C PRO A 25 -21.66 -5.40 -11.27
N VAL A 26 -22.96 -5.39 -11.60
CA VAL A 26 -23.70 -6.59 -12.04
C VAL A 26 -24.63 -6.22 -13.21
N GLY A 27 -25.24 -7.21 -13.87
CA GLY A 27 -26.24 -6.93 -14.91
C GLY A 27 -25.72 -6.04 -16.06
N PRO A 28 -26.48 -5.03 -16.52
CA PRO A 28 -26.18 -4.32 -17.77
C PRO A 28 -24.84 -3.55 -17.75
N VAL A 29 -24.36 -3.10 -16.60
CA VAL A 29 -23.03 -2.46 -16.53
C VAL A 29 -21.90 -3.47 -16.79
N THR A 30 -22.08 -4.74 -16.37
CA THR A 30 -21.09 -5.80 -16.61
C THR A 30 -21.10 -6.25 -18.07
N GLU A 31 -22.26 -6.25 -18.73
CA GLU A 31 -22.37 -6.48 -20.17
C GLU A 31 -21.64 -5.38 -20.96
N ALA A 32 -21.86 -4.11 -20.60
CA ALA A 32 -21.14 -2.98 -21.18
C ALA A 32 -19.62 -3.10 -20.98
N TRP A 33 -19.19 -3.50 -19.78
CA TRP A 33 -17.78 -3.73 -19.47
C TRP A 33 -17.16 -4.86 -20.28
N SER A 34 -17.92 -5.90 -20.61
CA SER A 34 -17.43 -7.02 -21.42
C SER A 34 -17.09 -6.57 -22.85
N LEU A 35 -17.75 -5.51 -23.34
CA LEU A 35 -17.46 -4.89 -24.64
C LEU A 35 -16.32 -3.85 -24.56
N LEU A 36 -16.31 -3.02 -23.51
CA LEU A 36 -15.40 -1.88 -23.39
C LEU A 36 -14.06 -2.22 -22.74
N GLY A 37 -14.07 -3.10 -21.74
CA GLY A 37 -12.92 -3.47 -20.93
C GLY A 37 -11.69 -3.87 -21.75
N PRO A 38 -11.80 -4.73 -22.78
CA PRO A 38 -10.65 -5.10 -23.61
C PRO A 38 -10.04 -3.90 -24.35
N ARG A 39 -10.87 -2.96 -24.81
CA ARG A 39 -10.43 -1.74 -25.52
C ARG A 39 -9.74 -0.77 -24.57
N ILE A 40 -10.32 -0.57 -23.38
CA ILE A 40 -9.75 0.26 -22.32
C ILE A 40 -8.40 -0.31 -21.88
N SER A 41 -8.33 -1.62 -21.64
CA SER A 41 -7.11 -2.30 -21.23
C SER A 41 -6.01 -2.21 -22.30
N ALA A 42 -6.35 -2.48 -23.57
CA ALA A 42 -5.41 -2.34 -24.67
C ALA A 42 -4.85 -0.92 -24.80
N ARG A 43 -5.70 0.11 -24.62
CA ARG A 43 -5.26 1.51 -24.68
C ARG A 43 -4.38 1.88 -23.49
N ALA A 44 -4.82 1.54 -22.27
CA ALA A 44 -4.05 1.78 -21.05
C ALA A 44 -2.68 1.11 -21.09
N GLN A 45 -2.61 -0.13 -21.57
CA GLN A 45 -1.36 -0.87 -21.75
C GLN A 45 -0.42 -0.20 -22.77
N ALA A 46 -0.97 0.38 -23.84
CA ALA A 46 -0.20 1.12 -24.83
C ALA A 46 0.37 2.45 -24.29
N LEU A 47 -0.25 3.03 -23.26
CA LEU A 47 0.23 4.20 -22.53
C LEU A 47 1.26 3.80 -21.47
N ALA A 48 0.99 2.74 -20.71
CA ALA A 48 1.82 2.20 -19.63
C ALA A 48 2.91 1.25 -20.14
N ARG A 49 3.63 1.62 -21.21
CA ARG A 49 4.67 0.75 -21.81
C ARG A 49 5.79 0.42 -20.83
N PHE A 50 6.15 1.39 -19.98
CA PHE A 50 7.30 1.32 -19.08
C PHE A 50 6.93 1.02 -17.63
N ASP A 51 5.67 1.22 -17.23
CA ASP A 51 5.25 0.88 -15.88
C ASP A 51 5.17 -0.65 -15.74
N PRO A 52 5.90 -1.24 -14.77
CA PRO A 52 5.94 -2.67 -14.60
C PRO A 52 4.58 -3.24 -14.14
N ALA A 53 3.75 -2.55 -13.35
CA ALA A 53 2.49 -3.14 -12.89
C ALA A 53 1.35 -2.14 -12.74
N PHE A 54 0.21 -2.46 -13.35
CA PHE A 54 -1.04 -1.75 -13.11
C PHE A 54 -2.22 -2.71 -13.12
N SER A 55 -3.36 -2.28 -12.56
CA SER A 55 -4.62 -2.99 -12.75
C SER A 55 -5.79 -2.05 -13.04
N ILE A 56 -6.82 -2.58 -13.70
CA ILE A 56 -8.01 -1.84 -14.12
C ILE A 56 -9.23 -2.61 -13.63
N HIS A 57 -10.08 -1.92 -12.88
CA HIS A 57 -11.29 -2.48 -12.29
C HIS A 57 -12.50 -1.62 -12.65
N LEU A 58 -13.67 -2.23 -12.75
CA LEU A 58 -14.94 -1.53 -12.82
C LEU A 58 -15.62 -1.61 -11.44
N VAL A 59 -16.16 -0.49 -10.97
CA VAL A 59 -16.92 -0.39 -9.71
C VAL A 59 -18.11 0.53 -9.87
N MET A 60 -19.14 0.34 -9.05
CA MET A 60 -20.25 1.29 -8.91
C MET A 60 -19.99 2.18 -7.69
N ILE A 61 -20.03 3.51 -7.83
CA ILE A 61 -19.71 4.46 -6.76
C ILE A 61 -20.85 5.47 -6.58
N GLY A 62 -21.26 5.71 -5.33
CA GLY A 62 -22.33 6.66 -4.97
C GLY A 62 -22.66 6.63 -3.49
N GLU A 63 -23.54 7.52 -3.03
CA GLU A 63 -23.98 7.57 -1.62
C GLU A 63 -25.02 6.49 -1.29
N SER A 64 -25.80 6.10 -2.29
CA SER A 64 -26.83 5.07 -2.26
C SER A 64 -26.80 4.24 -3.55
N ILE A 65 -27.52 3.12 -3.55
CA ILE A 65 -27.67 2.31 -4.77
C ILE A 65 -28.32 3.12 -5.90
N GLN A 66 -29.16 4.12 -5.57
CA GLN A 66 -29.86 4.93 -6.57
C GLN A 66 -28.93 5.96 -7.22
N THR A 67 -27.98 6.51 -6.44
CA THR A 67 -27.02 7.53 -6.92
C THR A 67 -25.73 6.93 -7.47
N ALA A 68 -25.56 5.61 -7.39
CA ALA A 68 -24.36 4.96 -7.88
C ALA A 68 -24.18 5.16 -9.40
N ALA A 69 -22.94 5.37 -9.82
CA ALA A 69 -22.56 5.45 -11.22
C ALA A 69 -21.40 4.47 -11.49
N PRO A 70 -21.22 4.00 -12.74
CA PRO A 70 -20.11 3.15 -13.09
C PRO A 70 -18.81 3.95 -13.23
N HIS A 71 -17.74 3.47 -12.61
CA HIS A 71 -16.41 4.07 -12.66
C HIS A 71 -15.33 3.03 -12.97
N VAL A 72 -14.41 3.40 -13.85
CA VAL A 72 -13.17 2.66 -14.12
C VAL A 72 -12.10 3.16 -13.17
N VAL A 73 -11.54 2.26 -12.36
CA VAL A 73 -10.47 2.55 -11.41
C VAL A 73 -9.16 2.00 -11.96
N PHE A 74 -8.23 2.90 -12.26
CA PHE A 74 -6.86 2.59 -12.61
C PHE A 74 -6.01 2.52 -11.35
N CYS A 75 -5.43 1.35 -11.11
CA CYS A 75 -4.52 1.11 -9.99
C CYS A 75 -3.08 1.30 -10.47
N VAL A 76 -2.51 2.48 -10.23
CA VAL A 76 -1.22 2.93 -10.76
C VAL A 76 -0.52 3.77 -9.69
N ASP A 77 0.71 3.41 -9.34
CA ASP A 77 1.51 4.16 -8.35
C ASP A 77 2.17 5.42 -8.95
N ASP A 78 2.44 5.42 -10.27
CA ASP A 78 3.08 6.54 -10.97
C ASP A 78 2.09 7.67 -11.32
N SER A 79 2.20 8.81 -10.62
CA SER A 79 1.38 10.00 -10.86
C SER A 79 1.54 10.59 -12.26
N ALA A 80 2.71 10.43 -12.90
CA ALA A 80 2.92 10.89 -14.27
C ALA A 80 2.11 10.05 -15.24
N LEU A 81 2.10 8.72 -15.07
CA LEU A 81 1.26 7.83 -15.84
C LEU A 81 -0.23 8.09 -15.60
N GLN A 82 -0.65 8.37 -14.37
CA GLN A 82 -2.04 8.78 -14.09
C GLN A 82 -2.44 10.01 -14.91
N GLN A 83 -1.57 11.03 -14.98
CA GLN A 83 -1.82 12.24 -15.76
C GLN A 83 -1.83 11.97 -17.27
N VAL A 84 -0.99 11.05 -17.77
CA VAL A 84 -1.02 10.61 -19.17
C VAL A 84 -2.33 9.90 -19.50
N ILE A 85 -2.78 8.97 -18.65
CA ILE A 85 -4.05 8.25 -18.81
C ILE A 85 -5.22 9.25 -18.78
N ARG A 86 -5.20 10.19 -17.83
CA ARG A 86 -6.25 11.22 -17.68
C ARG A 86 -6.41 12.08 -18.93
N ASN A 87 -5.30 12.46 -19.56
CA ASN A 87 -5.27 13.33 -20.74
C ASN A 87 -5.40 12.59 -22.08
N ASP A 88 -5.48 11.25 -22.08
CA ASP A 88 -5.56 10.49 -23.32
C ASP A 88 -6.93 10.65 -23.99
N ARG A 89 -6.95 11.34 -25.14
CA ARG A 89 -8.19 11.61 -25.89
C ARG A 89 -8.91 10.32 -26.30
N LEU A 90 -8.17 9.34 -26.84
CA LEU A 90 -8.76 8.10 -27.32
C LEU A 90 -9.38 7.28 -26.18
N LEU A 91 -8.75 7.25 -25.00
CA LEU A 91 -9.34 6.61 -23.83
C LEU A 91 -10.61 7.34 -23.37
N ASN A 92 -10.60 8.67 -23.32
CA ASN A 92 -11.77 9.47 -23.01
C ASN A 92 -12.90 9.27 -24.04
N ASP A 93 -12.57 9.12 -25.31
CA ASP A 93 -13.53 8.77 -26.37
C ASP A 93 -14.12 7.38 -26.14
N ILE A 94 -13.31 6.39 -25.73
CA ILE A 94 -13.81 5.04 -25.39
C ILE A 94 -14.74 5.08 -24.16
N LEU A 95 -14.39 5.86 -23.13
CA LEU A 95 -15.18 6.01 -21.89
C LEU A 95 -16.51 6.76 -22.12
N SER A 96 -16.56 7.65 -23.12
CA SER A 96 -17.73 8.46 -23.48
C SER A 96 -18.58 7.88 -24.62
N ALA A 97 -18.05 6.99 -25.46
CA ALA A 97 -18.76 6.42 -26.60
C ALA A 97 -19.90 5.47 -26.22
N HIS A 98 -19.91 4.94 -24.99
CA HIS A 98 -21.01 4.10 -24.51
C HIS A 98 -22.20 4.98 -24.10
N PRO A 99 -23.47 4.54 -24.26
CA PRO A 99 -24.66 5.32 -23.91
C PRO A 99 -24.71 5.86 -22.46
N VAL A 100 -23.80 5.43 -21.59
CA VAL A 100 -23.60 6.05 -20.29
C VAL A 100 -22.11 6.31 -20.09
N PRO A 101 -21.71 7.56 -19.79
CA PRO A 101 -20.32 7.89 -19.53
C PRO A 101 -19.83 7.11 -18.32
N LEU A 102 -18.69 6.43 -18.49
CA LEU A 102 -17.96 5.80 -17.40
C LEU A 102 -17.08 6.85 -16.73
N GLY A 103 -17.21 7.02 -15.42
CA GLY A 103 -16.27 7.87 -14.69
C GLY A 103 -14.89 7.23 -14.60
N MET A 104 -13.86 8.03 -14.35
CA MET A 104 -12.47 7.57 -14.26
C MET A 104 -11.88 7.96 -12.90
N HIS A 105 -11.22 7.01 -12.25
CA HIS A 105 -10.56 7.21 -10.96
C HIS A 105 -9.18 6.56 -10.93
N PHE A 106 -8.33 7.08 -10.05
CA PHE A 106 -6.97 6.58 -9.85
C PHE A 106 -6.78 6.21 -8.38
N CYS A 107 -6.02 5.15 -8.16
CA CYS A 107 -5.67 4.66 -6.84
C CYS A 107 -4.28 4.02 -6.93
N PRO A 108 -3.42 4.09 -5.91
CA PRO A 108 -2.18 3.32 -5.91
C PRO A 108 -2.43 1.80 -5.87
N ASN A 109 -3.39 1.34 -5.05
CA ASN A 109 -3.60 -0.09 -4.83
C ASN A 109 -5.05 -0.45 -4.40
N LEU A 110 -5.97 -0.59 -5.36
CA LEU A 110 -7.35 -1.01 -5.07
C LEU A 110 -7.47 -2.40 -4.40
N PRO A 111 -6.64 -3.42 -4.73
CA PRO A 111 -6.65 -4.69 -4.00
C PRO A 111 -6.45 -4.53 -2.48
N GLN A 112 -5.64 -3.56 -2.05
CA GLN A 112 -5.45 -3.21 -0.64
C GLN A 112 -6.60 -2.37 -0.06
N LEU A 113 -7.35 -1.61 -0.87
CA LEU A 113 -8.52 -0.85 -0.38
C LEU A 113 -9.76 -1.71 -0.15
N LEU A 114 -9.97 -2.71 -1.00
CA LEU A 114 -11.08 -3.65 -0.84
C LEU A 114 -10.85 -4.59 0.35
N ALA A 115 -9.61 -4.64 0.86
CA ALA A 115 -9.21 -5.48 1.98
C ALA A 115 -8.62 -4.62 3.09
N GLN A 116 -9.44 -4.30 4.10
CA GLN A 116 -8.90 -3.69 5.31
C GLN A 116 -7.94 -4.68 5.99
N ALA A 117 -6.67 -4.26 6.05
CA ALA A 117 -5.57 -4.77 6.86
C ALA A 117 -5.01 -6.15 6.51
N ALA A 118 -3.94 -6.18 5.69
CA ALA A 118 -2.84 -7.11 5.94
C ALA A 118 -1.49 -6.66 5.38
N PRO A 119 -0.38 -7.03 6.06
CA PRO A 119 0.97 -6.80 5.60
C PRO A 119 1.52 -7.97 4.75
N SER A 120 2.27 -7.62 3.71
CA SER A 120 3.08 -8.47 2.84
C SER A 120 4.12 -9.28 3.63
N ALA A 121 4.37 -10.54 3.25
CA ALA A 121 5.48 -11.36 3.75
C ALA A 121 6.57 -11.49 2.68
N ASP A 122 7.76 -10.94 2.94
CA ASP A 122 8.98 -11.26 2.19
C ASP A 122 9.69 -12.43 2.90
N LEU A 123 9.96 -13.50 2.13
CA LEU A 123 10.84 -14.59 2.54
C LEU A 123 12.23 -14.30 1.99
N THR A 124 13.14 -13.85 2.84
CA THR A 124 14.57 -13.80 2.55
C THR A 124 15.20 -15.10 3.04
N GLN A 125 15.67 -15.93 2.12
CA GLN A 125 16.53 -17.07 2.44
C GLN A 125 17.71 -17.07 1.47
N ASP A 126 18.91 -17.26 2.05
CA ASP A 126 20.26 -17.15 1.50
C ASP A 126 20.42 -17.69 0.07
N ASP A 127 20.94 -16.84 -0.82
CA ASP A 127 21.12 -17.11 -2.25
C ASP A 127 22.43 -17.88 -2.52
N GLY A 128 22.36 -19.21 -2.53
CA GLY A 128 23.36 -20.06 -3.17
C GLY A 128 22.93 -20.41 -4.61
N PRO A 129 23.76 -20.19 -5.65
CA PRO A 129 23.38 -20.46 -7.04
C PRO A 129 23.10 -21.96 -7.28
N LEU A 130 21.91 -22.29 -7.79
CA LEU A 130 21.59 -23.67 -8.23
C LEU A 130 22.39 -24.07 -9.49
N SER A 131 22.88 -25.31 -9.49
CA SER A 131 23.48 -25.98 -10.67
C SER A 131 22.53 -26.00 -11.88
N SER A 132 23.07 -25.86 -13.09
CA SER A 132 22.31 -25.71 -14.35
C SER A 132 21.38 -26.89 -14.68
N ALA A 133 21.63 -28.07 -14.10
CA ALA A 133 20.82 -29.28 -14.30
C ALA A 133 19.45 -29.24 -13.59
N ALA A 134 19.22 -28.27 -12.70
CA ALA A 134 17.98 -28.12 -11.93
C ALA A 134 17.02 -27.05 -12.49
N ARG A 135 17.24 -26.57 -13.73
CA ARG A 135 16.35 -25.56 -14.32
C ARG A 135 14.94 -26.13 -14.52
N TYR A 136 13.94 -25.43 -14.00
CA TYR A 136 12.52 -25.79 -14.07
C TYR A 136 12.12 -27.08 -13.34
N SER A 137 12.99 -27.64 -12.50
CA SER A 137 12.57 -28.73 -11.63
C SER A 137 11.63 -28.22 -10.54
N VAL A 138 10.65 -29.06 -10.24
CA VAL A 138 9.63 -28.79 -9.23
C VAL A 138 9.69 -29.88 -8.18
N TRP A 139 9.66 -29.49 -6.92
CA TRP A 139 9.62 -30.35 -5.76
C TRP A 139 8.34 -30.12 -4.96
N ALA A 140 7.96 -31.09 -4.14
CA ALA A 140 6.80 -31.03 -3.25
C ALA A 140 7.13 -31.69 -1.91
N THR A 141 6.35 -31.38 -0.87
CA THR A 141 6.48 -32.03 0.45
C THR A 141 6.02 -33.49 0.45
N GLU A 142 5.22 -33.90 -0.54
CA GLU A 142 4.67 -35.23 -0.64
C GLU A 142 4.97 -35.84 -2.01
N ALA A 143 5.05 -37.17 -2.07
CA ALA A 143 5.23 -37.89 -3.32
C ALA A 143 3.90 -38.02 -4.06
N GLY A 144 3.77 -37.33 -5.19
CA GLY A 144 2.68 -37.51 -6.16
C GLY A 144 1.85 -36.25 -6.42
N PRO A 145 1.04 -36.25 -7.50
CA PRO A 145 0.24 -35.09 -7.85
C PRO A 145 -1.03 -35.03 -7.02
N ARG A 146 -1.16 -34.01 -6.16
CA ARG A 146 -2.41 -33.68 -5.47
C ARG A 146 -2.78 -32.22 -5.70
N ILE A 147 -4.06 -31.96 -5.92
CA ILE A 147 -4.59 -30.59 -5.97
C ILE A 147 -4.36 -29.95 -4.59
N GLY A 148 -3.85 -28.72 -4.57
CA GLY A 148 -3.50 -28.05 -3.33
C GLY A 148 -2.16 -28.49 -2.74
N THR A 149 -1.28 -29.16 -3.49
CA THR A 149 0.06 -29.49 -2.95
C THR A 149 0.95 -28.25 -2.97
N ARG A 150 1.72 -28.02 -1.90
CA ARG A 150 2.79 -27.01 -1.90
C ARG A 150 3.90 -27.44 -2.86
N LEU A 151 4.17 -26.60 -3.85
CA LEU A 151 5.25 -26.76 -4.82
C LEU A 151 6.41 -25.82 -4.46
N TYR A 152 7.63 -26.30 -4.70
CA TYR A 152 8.87 -25.54 -4.64
C TYR A 152 9.50 -25.58 -6.02
N VAL A 153 9.79 -24.42 -6.58
CA VAL A 153 10.21 -24.26 -7.97
C VAL A 153 11.60 -23.65 -8.02
N ALA A 154 12.53 -24.28 -8.73
CA ALA A 154 13.82 -23.67 -9.03
C ALA A 154 13.65 -22.65 -10.15
N CYS A 155 14.01 -21.40 -9.83
CA CYS A 155 14.01 -20.33 -10.82
C CYS A 155 15.15 -20.57 -11.85
N HIS A 156 14.97 -20.07 -13.07
CA HIS A 156 15.95 -20.23 -14.16
C HIS A 156 17.33 -19.62 -13.85
N ASP A 157 17.37 -18.59 -12.99
CA ASP A 157 18.59 -17.89 -12.59
C ASP A 157 19.35 -18.56 -11.44
N GLY A 158 18.82 -19.67 -10.91
CA GLY A 158 19.40 -20.34 -9.75
C GLY A 158 19.23 -19.59 -8.44
N GLY A 159 18.31 -18.62 -8.38
CA GLY A 159 17.88 -17.99 -7.13
C GLY A 159 17.09 -18.94 -6.21
N PRO A 160 16.55 -18.44 -5.10
CA PRO A 160 15.97 -19.25 -4.04
C PRO A 160 14.72 -19.99 -4.55
N LEU A 161 14.43 -21.15 -3.97
CA LEU A 161 13.25 -21.93 -4.32
C LEU A 161 11.99 -21.08 -4.08
N ARG A 162 11.15 -20.96 -5.11
CA ARG A 162 9.90 -20.22 -5.04
C ARG A 162 8.74 -21.14 -4.71
N MET A 163 7.82 -20.68 -3.87
CA MET A 163 6.65 -21.45 -3.51
C MET A 163 5.49 -21.18 -4.46
N ALA A 164 4.77 -22.24 -4.79
CA ALA A 164 3.50 -22.21 -5.52
C ALA A 164 2.58 -23.31 -4.99
N THR A 165 1.35 -23.36 -5.50
CA THR A 165 0.40 -24.45 -5.25
C THR A 165 0.14 -25.19 -6.55
N GLY A 166 0.09 -26.52 -6.45
CA GLY A 166 -0.29 -27.41 -7.52
C GLY A 166 -1.81 -27.33 -7.74
N GLY A 167 -2.20 -26.86 -8.92
CA GLY A 167 -3.57 -26.76 -9.36
C GLY A 167 -4.14 -28.10 -9.87
N PRO A 168 -5.17 -28.05 -10.75
CA PRO A 168 -5.74 -29.24 -11.35
C PRO A 168 -4.72 -30.09 -12.11
N VAL A 169 -5.01 -31.38 -12.16
CA VAL A 169 -4.18 -32.40 -12.76
C VAL A 169 -4.89 -32.94 -14.00
N PHE A 170 -4.16 -33.04 -15.10
CA PHE A 170 -4.66 -33.38 -16.43
C PHE A 170 -3.91 -34.60 -16.96
N LEU A 171 -4.62 -35.51 -17.61
CA LEU A 171 -4.03 -36.65 -18.29
C LEU A 171 -4.06 -36.39 -19.80
N HIS A 172 -2.91 -36.50 -20.45
CA HIS A 172 -2.80 -36.39 -21.90
C HIS A 172 -1.73 -37.34 -22.42
N ASP A 173 -2.11 -38.20 -23.37
CA ASP A 173 -1.21 -39.18 -24.02
C ASP A 173 -0.44 -40.05 -23.01
N GLY A 174 -1.15 -40.58 -22.00
CA GLY A 174 -0.57 -41.39 -20.93
C GLY A 174 0.31 -40.64 -19.93
N LYS A 175 0.58 -39.34 -20.17
CA LYS A 175 1.34 -38.48 -19.27
C LYS A 175 0.41 -37.66 -18.39
N THR A 176 0.85 -37.42 -17.16
CA THR A 176 0.12 -36.60 -16.19
C THR A 176 0.78 -35.24 -16.09
N TYR A 177 -0.04 -34.19 -16.15
CA TYR A 177 0.40 -32.80 -16.06
C TYR A 177 -0.34 -32.11 -14.92
N GLN A 178 0.39 -31.44 -14.03
CA GLN A 178 -0.20 -30.59 -13.00
C GLN A 178 -0.02 -29.12 -13.38
N THR A 179 -1.08 -28.31 -13.28
CA THR A 179 -0.95 -26.87 -13.52
C THR A 179 -0.38 -26.15 -12.30
N THR A 180 0.29 -25.04 -12.56
CA THR A 180 0.60 -23.99 -11.58
C THR A 180 0.70 -22.66 -12.34
N VAL A 181 1.20 -21.59 -11.72
CA VAL A 181 1.43 -20.30 -12.38
C VAL A 181 2.75 -20.27 -13.17
N GLN A 182 2.84 -19.49 -14.24
CA GLN A 182 4.07 -19.38 -15.05
C GLN A 182 5.12 -18.51 -14.34
N HIS A 183 4.68 -17.47 -13.63
CA HIS A 183 5.56 -16.45 -13.09
C HIS A 183 6.54 -16.95 -12.03
N VAL A 184 6.25 -18.06 -11.36
CA VAL A 184 7.18 -18.68 -10.41
C VAL A 184 8.43 -19.23 -11.09
N PHE A 185 8.41 -19.43 -12.41
CA PHE A 185 9.58 -19.82 -13.20
C PHE A 185 10.30 -18.64 -13.86
N CYS A 186 9.69 -17.45 -13.89
CA CYS A 186 10.23 -16.28 -14.55
C CYS A 186 11.24 -15.56 -13.65
N ARG A 187 12.35 -15.08 -14.23
CA ARG A 187 13.33 -14.24 -13.52
C ARG A 187 12.60 -13.03 -12.93
N SER A 188 12.68 -12.87 -11.60
CA SER A 188 12.27 -11.60 -11.00
C SER A 188 13.29 -10.59 -11.49
N GLY A 189 12.90 -9.69 -12.40
CA GLY A 189 13.77 -8.59 -12.79
C GLY A 189 14.25 -7.92 -11.52
N SER A 190 15.57 -7.86 -11.33
CA SER A 190 16.27 -7.18 -10.23
C SER A 190 16.07 -5.66 -10.32
N ALA A 191 14.83 -5.21 -10.36
CA ALA A 191 14.45 -3.83 -10.14
C ALA A 191 13.97 -3.77 -8.70
N LEU A 192 14.88 -3.34 -7.81
CA LEU A 192 14.67 -2.96 -6.43
C LEU A 192 13.19 -2.65 -6.17
N ALA A 193 12.51 -3.50 -5.39
CA ALA A 193 11.19 -3.19 -4.90
C ALA A 193 11.34 -1.96 -4.00
N ALA A 194 11.13 -0.76 -4.56
CA ALA A 194 10.99 0.42 -3.75
C ALA A 194 9.86 0.13 -2.75
N PRO A 195 10.06 0.39 -1.45
CA PRO A 195 9.04 0.12 -0.44
C PRO A 195 7.77 0.84 -0.85
N ILE A 196 6.69 0.07 -1.03
CA ILE A 196 5.36 0.60 -1.34
C ILE A 196 4.99 1.53 -0.19
N LYS A 197 5.02 2.86 -0.42
CA LYS A 197 4.59 3.83 0.58
C LYS A 197 3.08 3.63 0.81
N PRO A 198 2.62 3.37 2.04
CA PRO A 198 1.20 3.32 2.34
C PRO A 198 0.69 4.76 2.42
N SER A 199 0.51 5.41 1.28
CA SER A 199 -0.15 6.71 1.17
C SER A 199 -1.39 6.55 0.30
N PHE A 200 -2.54 6.38 0.94
CA PHE A 200 -3.83 6.46 0.27
C PHE A 200 -4.36 7.89 0.34
N GLN A 201 -4.21 8.61 -0.76
CA GLN A 201 -5.02 9.76 -1.11
C GLN A 201 -5.67 9.38 -2.44
N LEU A 202 -6.97 9.09 -2.42
CA LEU A 202 -7.72 8.99 -3.67
C LEU A 202 -7.76 10.40 -4.22
N ASP A 203 -7.04 10.65 -5.33
CA ASP A 203 -7.07 11.90 -6.08
C ASP A 203 -8.48 12.10 -6.65
N LEU A 204 -9.36 12.57 -5.79
CA LEU A 204 -10.73 12.96 -6.08
C LEU A 204 -10.90 14.46 -5.78
N ASP A 205 -9.81 15.22 -5.79
CA ASP A 205 -9.82 16.66 -5.61
C ASP A 205 -9.99 17.31 -6.99
N MET A 206 -11.21 17.20 -7.54
CA MET A 206 -11.65 17.95 -8.72
C MET A 206 -13.13 18.31 -8.57
N ASP A 207 -13.35 19.61 -8.37
CA ASP A 207 -14.56 20.42 -8.60
C ASP A 207 -15.83 20.18 -7.78
N ASP A 208 -15.77 20.44 -6.46
CA ASP A 208 -16.93 21.03 -5.76
C ASP A 208 -16.89 22.55 -5.98
N SER A 209 -17.35 22.98 -7.15
CA SER A 209 -17.69 24.38 -7.44
C SER A 209 -18.97 24.73 -6.67
N GLU A 210 -18.87 24.95 -5.36
CA GLU A 210 -19.94 25.56 -4.57
C GLU A 210 -20.00 27.07 -4.88
N SER A 211 -20.91 27.38 -5.79
CA SER A 211 -21.39 28.74 -6.10
C SER A 211 -22.37 29.17 -5.01
N ASP A 212 -21.86 29.65 -3.88
CA ASP A 212 -22.64 30.39 -2.88
C ASP A 212 -22.75 31.87 -3.31
N THR A 213 -23.89 32.21 -3.92
CA THR A 213 -24.33 33.59 -4.11
C THR A 213 -25.33 33.96 -3.01
N ASP A 214 -24.91 34.77 -2.05
CA ASP A 214 -25.80 35.59 -1.23
C ASP A 214 -25.66 37.07 -1.64
N ASP A 215 -26.71 37.56 -2.29
CA ASP A 215 -26.93 38.95 -2.70
C ASP A 215 -27.11 39.87 -1.47
N ILE A 216 -26.19 40.82 -1.25
CA ILE A 216 -26.54 42.11 -0.62
C ILE A 216 -25.94 43.25 -1.44
N ARG A 217 -26.85 43.95 -2.12
CA ARG A 217 -26.64 45.18 -2.90
C ARG A 217 -26.19 46.32 -1.98
N HIS A 218 -25.24 47.15 -2.39
CA HIS A 218 -25.36 48.62 -2.38
C HIS A 218 -24.26 49.29 -3.24
N SER A 219 -24.74 50.23 -4.06
CA SER A 219 -24.15 51.24 -4.96
C SER A 219 -23.00 52.07 -4.34
N ASN A 220 -22.06 52.73 -5.02
CA ASN A 220 -21.98 53.38 -6.35
C ASN A 220 -20.49 53.69 -6.72
N PRO A 221 -20.17 54.04 -8.00
CA PRO A 221 -18.81 54.25 -8.51
C PRO A 221 -18.47 55.70 -8.94
N SER A 222 -17.17 56.02 -9.07
CA SER A 222 -16.57 57.12 -9.86
C SER A 222 -15.05 56.90 -9.90
N ALA A 223 -14.37 56.58 -11.02
CA ALA A 223 -14.11 57.33 -12.26
C ALA A 223 -12.77 58.10 -12.21
N ASP A 224 -12.09 58.10 -13.37
CA ASP A 224 -10.98 58.97 -13.81
C ASP A 224 -9.55 58.54 -13.37
N ASP A 225 -8.48 58.58 -14.18
CA ASP A 225 -8.32 58.97 -15.58
C ASP A 225 -6.96 58.45 -16.12
N LEU A 226 -6.83 58.60 -17.44
CA LEU A 226 -5.82 58.19 -18.43
C LEU A 226 -4.37 58.68 -18.19
N SER A 227 -3.38 58.01 -18.83
CA SER A 227 -2.62 58.61 -19.95
C SER A 227 -1.45 57.75 -20.46
N ASP A 228 -1.36 57.71 -21.78
CA ASP A 228 -0.34 57.15 -22.69
C ASP A 228 1.08 57.71 -22.54
N GLY A 229 2.06 56.94 -23.04
CA GLY A 229 3.44 57.37 -23.30
C GLY A 229 4.16 56.41 -24.25
N ASP A 230 4.28 56.85 -25.50
CA ASP A 230 4.70 56.17 -26.73
C ASP A 230 6.21 55.84 -26.88
N ALA A 231 6.45 54.81 -27.70
CA ALA A 231 7.43 54.67 -28.80
C ALA A 231 8.96 54.47 -28.54
N ILE A 232 9.53 53.46 -29.22
CA ILE A 232 10.44 53.51 -30.40
C ILE A 232 11.28 52.21 -30.53
N CYS A 233 11.43 51.79 -31.79
CA CYS A 233 11.94 50.55 -32.39
C CYS A 233 13.45 50.24 -32.26
N CYS A 234 13.85 48.97 -32.42
CA CYS A 234 14.49 48.42 -33.64
C CYS A 234 15.22 47.07 -33.40
N GLU A 235 14.76 46.03 -34.12
CA GLU A 235 15.46 45.08 -35.01
C GLU A 235 16.65 44.18 -34.55
N ASP A 236 16.35 42.87 -34.65
CA ASP A 236 17.03 41.78 -35.40
C ASP A 236 18.48 41.36 -35.11
N GLN A 237 18.67 40.08 -34.75
CA GLN A 237 19.20 39.05 -35.67
C GLN A 237 19.24 37.63 -35.06
N GLU A 238 18.93 36.66 -35.92
CA GLU A 238 18.84 35.22 -35.72
C GLU A 238 20.20 34.48 -35.63
N GLY A 239 20.20 33.27 -35.06
CA GLY A 239 21.30 32.30 -35.20
C GLY A 239 21.03 30.94 -34.52
N PRO A 240 21.07 29.78 -35.22
CA PRO A 240 20.51 28.50 -34.75
C PRO A 240 21.55 27.43 -34.28
N PHE A 241 21.03 26.42 -33.56
CA PHE A 241 21.66 25.22 -32.99
C PHE A 241 22.57 24.38 -33.91
N PRO A 242 23.46 23.55 -33.33
CA PRO A 242 23.87 22.29 -33.95
C PRO A 242 23.60 21.03 -33.10
N HIS A 243 23.17 19.98 -33.80
CA HIS A 243 23.09 18.57 -33.38
C HIS A 243 24.47 17.90 -33.36
N LEU A 244 24.66 16.86 -32.53
CA LEU A 244 25.71 15.84 -32.69
C LEU A 244 25.20 14.43 -32.27
N PRO A 245 25.81 13.34 -32.79
CA PRO A 245 25.07 12.19 -33.33
C PRO A 245 25.38 10.82 -32.68
N SER A 246 24.55 9.84 -33.00
CA SER A 246 24.73 8.40 -32.73
C SER A 246 25.86 7.78 -33.55
N ALA A 247 26.62 6.87 -32.92
CA ALA A 247 27.51 5.93 -33.61
C ALA A 247 27.20 4.49 -33.18
N SER A 248 26.91 3.65 -34.17
CA SER A 248 26.76 2.20 -34.11
C SER A 248 28.03 1.56 -34.65
N LEU A 249 28.55 0.50 -34.03
CA LEU A 249 29.62 -0.32 -34.60
C LEU A 249 29.32 -1.80 -34.36
N SER A 250 29.39 -2.56 -35.46
CA SER A 250 29.09 -3.98 -35.56
C SER A 250 30.38 -4.79 -35.69
N THR A 251 30.38 -5.97 -35.04
CA THR A 251 30.87 -7.28 -35.50
C THR A 251 32.28 -7.42 -36.08
N GLN A 252 33.12 -8.26 -35.43
CA GLN A 252 33.76 -9.46 -36.00
C GLN A 252 34.60 -10.18 -34.90
N GLY A 253 34.46 -11.52 -34.81
CA GLY A 253 35.29 -12.40 -33.96
C GLY A 253 36.69 -12.64 -34.55
N PRO A 254 37.58 -13.42 -33.89
CA PRO A 254 37.50 -14.88 -34.03
C PRO A 254 38.00 -15.74 -32.83
N GLU A 255 37.52 -16.98 -32.85
CA GLU A 255 38.10 -18.31 -32.55
C GLU A 255 39.34 -18.52 -31.63
N ASP A 256 39.16 -19.53 -30.76
CA ASP A 256 40.07 -20.56 -30.27
C ASP A 256 41.24 -20.21 -29.33
N ALA A 257 41.04 -20.54 -28.04
CA ALA A 257 42.07 -21.16 -27.21
C ALA A 257 41.42 -21.90 -26.01
N GLU A 258 41.47 -23.23 -26.05
CA GLU A 258 41.15 -24.13 -24.95
C GLU A 258 42.07 -23.87 -23.76
N ALA A 259 41.49 -23.59 -22.58
CA ALA A 259 42.20 -23.65 -21.31
C ALA A 259 41.30 -24.34 -20.28
N ASN A 260 41.66 -25.59 -19.96
CA ASN A 260 41.14 -26.35 -18.84
C ASN A 260 41.21 -25.51 -17.56
N GLN A 261 40.06 -25.25 -16.95
CA GLN A 261 39.97 -24.88 -15.54
C GLN A 261 39.12 -25.92 -14.83
N ASP A 262 39.73 -26.51 -13.80
CA ASP A 262 39.12 -27.43 -12.87
C ASP A 262 37.83 -26.83 -12.32
N VAL A 263 36.71 -27.49 -12.64
CA VAL A 263 35.42 -27.22 -12.03
C VAL A 263 35.49 -27.71 -10.59
N GLU A 264 35.80 -26.80 -9.66
CA GLU A 264 35.46 -27.02 -8.26
C GLU A 264 33.98 -27.38 -8.19
N LYS A 265 33.69 -28.58 -7.67
CA LYS A 265 32.34 -29.05 -7.39
C LYS A 265 31.68 -28.10 -6.39
N GLY A 266 31.02 -27.07 -6.90
CA GLY A 266 30.15 -26.21 -6.13
C GLY A 266 29.13 -27.09 -5.41
N LYS A 267 29.03 -26.92 -4.08
CA LYS A 267 28.03 -27.60 -3.26
C LYS A 267 26.67 -27.38 -3.91
N ASP A 268 26.00 -28.47 -4.27
CA ASP A 268 24.62 -28.39 -4.73
C ASP A 268 23.81 -27.64 -3.66
N PRO A 269 22.94 -26.70 -4.06
CA PRO A 269 22.04 -26.00 -3.16
C PRO A 269 21.33 -27.02 -2.26
N GLU A 270 21.43 -26.84 -0.94
CA GLU A 270 20.79 -27.76 0.01
C GLU A 270 19.27 -27.66 -0.14
N ILE A 271 18.70 -28.56 -0.96
CA ILE A 271 17.26 -28.76 -1.06
C ILE A 271 16.77 -29.13 0.35
N PRO A 272 15.75 -28.43 0.90
CA PRO A 272 15.21 -28.76 2.21
C PRO A 272 14.92 -30.25 2.36
N ARG A 273 15.44 -30.85 3.44
CA ARG A 273 15.22 -32.29 3.74
C ARG A 273 13.72 -32.56 3.80
N GLY A 274 13.26 -33.55 3.02
CA GLY A 274 11.86 -33.95 2.95
C GLY A 274 11.14 -33.56 1.64
N LEU A 275 11.76 -32.72 0.80
CA LEU A 275 11.20 -32.42 -0.52
C LEU A 275 11.45 -33.57 -1.50
N VAL A 276 10.38 -34.04 -2.15
CA VAL A 276 10.41 -35.04 -3.21
C VAL A 276 10.33 -34.32 -4.55
N ARG A 277 11.22 -34.67 -5.50
CA ARG A 277 11.13 -34.13 -6.86
C ARG A 277 9.85 -34.64 -7.52
N LEU A 278 8.96 -33.73 -7.85
CA LEU A 278 7.66 -34.02 -8.45
C LEU A 278 7.77 -34.19 -9.97
N GLY A 279 8.57 -33.34 -10.62
CA GLY A 279 8.66 -33.29 -12.07
C GLY A 279 9.50 -32.13 -12.61
N ASN A 280 9.31 -31.81 -13.88
CA ASN A 280 9.83 -30.61 -14.54
C ASN A 280 8.69 -29.86 -15.21
N ALA A 281 8.75 -28.54 -15.23
CA ALA A 281 7.81 -27.75 -16.02
C ALA A 281 8.10 -27.89 -17.52
N LEU A 282 7.03 -27.96 -18.32
CA LEU A 282 7.11 -27.98 -19.77
C LEU A 282 7.70 -26.65 -20.26
N PRO A 283 8.85 -26.66 -20.96
CA PRO A 283 9.50 -25.45 -21.45
C PRO A 283 8.57 -24.60 -22.30
N GLU A 284 7.64 -25.17 -23.05
CA GLU A 284 6.70 -24.45 -23.91
C GLU A 284 5.74 -23.56 -23.11
N THR A 285 5.41 -23.95 -21.87
CA THR A 285 4.55 -23.16 -20.98
C THR A 285 5.32 -22.10 -20.21
N VAL A 286 6.62 -22.32 -19.98
CA VAL A 286 7.48 -21.41 -19.23
C VAL A 286 8.17 -20.40 -20.15
N VAL A 287 8.77 -20.89 -21.23
CA VAL A 287 9.62 -20.21 -22.21
C VAL A 287 8.85 -20.10 -23.53
N GLY A 288 7.89 -19.19 -23.57
CA GLY A 288 7.05 -18.96 -24.74
C GLY A 288 6.83 -17.48 -25.06
N VAL A 289 6.82 -17.15 -26.35
CA VAL A 289 6.48 -15.80 -26.86
C VAL A 289 5.00 -15.49 -26.64
N GLN A 290 4.14 -16.51 -26.55
CA GLN A 290 2.70 -16.36 -26.32
C GLN A 290 2.37 -16.32 -24.81
N ARG A 291 2.78 -15.25 -24.14
CA ARG A 291 2.55 -14.98 -22.70
C ARG A 291 1.12 -14.51 -22.38
N ALA A 292 0.12 -15.03 -23.07
CA ALA A 292 -1.26 -14.54 -22.93
C ALA A 292 -1.94 -15.01 -21.62
N VAL A 293 -1.43 -16.09 -21.01
CA VAL A 293 -2.09 -16.80 -19.91
C VAL A 293 -1.00 -17.20 -18.89
N ASP A 294 -1.13 -16.80 -17.62
CA ASP A 294 -0.14 -17.08 -16.57
C ASP A 294 -0.33 -18.47 -15.96
N TYR A 295 0.12 -19.49 -16.69
CA TYR A 295 0.12 -20.87 -16.22
C TYR A 295 1.33 -21.65 -16.73
N ALA A 296 1.73 -22.66 -15.97
CA ALA A 296 2.74 -23.63 -16.35
C ALA A 296 2.20 -25.05 -16.16
N LEU A 297 2.64 -25.98 -17.01
CA LEU A 297 2.37 -27.40 -16.88
C LEU A 297 3.60 -28.10 -16.32
N ILE A 298 3.42 -28.91 -15.30
CA ILE A 298 4.47 -29.74 -14.71
C ILE A 298 4.19 -31.18 -15.12
N GLU A 299 5.10 -31.81 -15.86
CA GLU A 299 5.01 -33.25 -16.13
C GLU A 299 5.34 -34.01 -14.84
N VAL A 300 4.33 -34.64 -14.26
CA VAL A 300 4.42 -35.34 -12.96
C VAL A 300 4.35 -36.84 -13.16
N ARG A 301 5.09 -37.58 -12.36
CA ARG A 301 5.00 -39.05 -12.36
C ARG A 301 3.69 -39.46 -11.68
N ALA A 302 2.78 -40.07 -12.44
CA ALA A 302 1.53 -40.57 -11.90
C ALA A 302 1.81 -41.69 -10.89
N SER A 303 1.38 -41.51 -9.64
CA SER A 303 1.22 -42.63 -8.71
C SER A 303 -0.12 -43.31 -9.03
N SER A 304 -0.12 -44.62 -9.27
CA SER A 304 -1.29 -45.41 -9.69
C SER A 304 -2.52 -45.35 -8.77
N ASN A 305 -2.39 -44.78 -7.57
CA ASN A 305 -3.37 -44.92 -6.49
C ASN A 305 -4.10 -43.62 -6.11
N LEU A 306 -3.88 -42.50 -6.81
CA LEU A 306 -4.55 -41.24 -6.52
C LEU A 306 -5.55 -40.91 -7.62
N ASP A 307 -6.82 -40.69 -7.26
CA ASP A 307 -7.81 -40.08 -8.16
C ASP A 307 -7.49 -38.58 -8.24
N PRO A 308 -6.93 -38.09 -9.36
CA PRO A 308 -6.49 -36.69 -9.49
C PRO A 308 -7.64 -35.67 -9.37
N ASN A 309 -8.88 -36.14 -9.42
CA ASN A 309 -10.08 -35.32 -9.44
C ASN A 309 -10.66 -35.11 -8.04
N MET A 310 -10.11 -35.79 -7.03
CA MET A 310 -10.58 -35.72 -5.65
C MET A 310 -9.94 -34.55 -4.91
N VAL A 311 -10.77 -33.57 -4.54
CA VAL A 311 -10.40 -32.50 -3.59
C VAL A 311 -10.95 -32.87 -2.23
N SER A 312 -10.09 -33.04 -1.22
CA SER A 312 -10.52 -33.13 0.17
C SER A 312 -10.76 -31.72 0.70
N TYR A 313 -11.98 -31.45 1.15
CA TYR A 313 -12.30 -30.22 1.86
C TYR A 313 -12.96 -30.55 3.18
N ASP A 314 -12.61 -29.81 4.22
CA ASP A 314 -13.23 -29.98 5.52
C ASP A 314 -13.82 -28.66 6.02
N PRO A 315 -15.14 -28.44 5.85
CA PRO A 315 -15.79 -27.25 6.36
C PRO A 315 -16.24 -27.43 7.83
N SER A 316 -16.11 -28.62 8.43
CA SER A 316 -16.86 -29.01 9.64
C SER A 316 -16.20 -30.09 10.51
N ASP A 317 -14.89 -30.30 10.37
CA ASP A 317 -14.15 -31.45 10.92
C ASP A 317 -14.66 -32.83 10.43
N SER A 318 -15.39 -32.84 9.29
CA SER A 318 -15.73 -34.04 8.54
C SER A 318 -15.11 -33.93 7.16
N SER A 319 -14.00 -34.64 6.96
CA SER A 319 -13.29 -34.69 5.68
C SER A 319 -14.26 -35.12 4.57
N LYS A 320 -14.75 -34.16 3.79
CA LYS A 320 -15.61 -34.41 2.64
C LYS A 320 -14.73 -34.40 1.42
N ARG A 321 -14.79 -35.48 0.65
CA ARG A 321 -14.10 -35.59 -0.62
C ARG A 321 -15.06 -35.22 -1.74
N VAL A 322 -14.61 -34.34 -2.62
CA VAL A 322 -15.40 -33.82 -3.73
C VAL A 322 -14.69 -34.18 -5.02
N ARG A 323 -15.41 -34.83 -5.94
CA ARG A 323 -14.90 -35.12 -7.27
C ARG A 323 -15.24 -33.95 -8.19
N VAL A 324 -14.20 -33.34 -8.75
CA VAL A 324 -14.32 -32.29 -9.76
C VAL A 324 -14.75 -32.93 -11.08
N THR A 325 -15.74 -32.38 -11.78
CA THR A 325 -16.36 -33.04 -12.95
C THR A 325 -16.08 -32.33 -14.27
N ARG A 326 -16.15 -30.99 -14.31
CA ARG A 326 -16.03 -30.23 -15.56
C ARG A 326 -15.56 -28.79 -15.34
N PRO A 327 -14.92 -28.13 -16.33
CA PRO A 327 -14.73 -26.68 -16.31
C PRO A 327 -16.07 -25.94 -16.24
N ALA A 328 -16.10 -24.83 -15.51
CA ALA A 328 -17.24 -23.93 -15.46
C ALA A 328 -17.25 -23.01 -16.70
N ASP A 329 -18.43 -22.64 -17.15
CA ASP A 329 -18.61 -21.54 -18.07
C ASP A 329 -18.71 -20.24 -17.26
N MET A 330 -17.65 -19.43 -17.29
CA MET A 330 -17.59 -18.18 -16.52
C MET A 330 -18.72 -17.22 -16.89
N ALA A 331 -19.20 -17.24 -18.14
CA ALA A 331 -20.33 -16.42 -18.57
C ALA A 331 -21.67 -16.82 -17.93
N LYS A 332 -21.78 -18.07 -17.43
CA LYS A 332 -22.98 -18.59 -16.74
C LYS A 332 -22.85 -18.55 -15.21
N THR A 333 -21.72 -18.09 -14.69
CA THR A 333 -21.50 -17.98 -13.25
C THR A 333 -22.23 -16.75 -12.73
N LEU A 334 -23.02 -16.89 -11.66
CA LEU A 334 -23.76 -15.78 -11.09
C LEU A 334 -22.87 -14.93 -10.16
N PRO A 335 -23.10 -13.61 -10.06
CA PRO A 335 -22.37 -12.74 -9.13
C PRO A 335 -22.52 -13.24 -7.69
N GLY A 336 -21.42 -13.24 -6.92
CA GLY A 336 -21.43 -13.67 -5.52
C GLY A 336 -21.59 -15.17 -5.30
N THR A 337 -21.47 -15.98 -6.36
CA THR A 337 -21.47 -17.45 -6.28
C THR A 337 -20.43 -17.92 -5.25
N PRO A 338 -20.80 -18.79 -4.29
CA PRO A 338 -19.85 -19.33 -3.33
C PRO A 338 -18.84 -20.24 -4.03
N VAL A 339 -17.57 -20.09 -3.66
CA VAL A 339 -16.45 -20.86 -4.21
C VAL A 339 -15.57 -21.41 -3.11
N ILE A 340 -14.85 -22.49 -3.42
CA ILE A 340 -13.80 -23.05 -2.59
C ILE A 340 -12.49 -22.95 -3.36
N VAL A 341 -11.45 -22.41 -2.72
CA VAL A 341 -10.08 -22.31 -3.22
C VAL A 341 -9.27 -23.39 -2.54
N ALA A 342 -8.80 -24.40 -3.27
CA ALA A 342 -7.96 -25.47 -2.73
C ALA A 342 -6.50 -24.98 -2.65
N THR A 343 -6.11 -24.42 -1.50
CA THR A 343 -4.76 -23.90 -1.27
C THR A 343 -3.86 -24.96 -0.65
N SER A 344 -2.57 -24.62 -0.52
CA SER A 344 -1.56 -25.49 0.08
C SER A 344 -1.70 -25.69 1.59
N SER A 345 -2.36 -24.76 2.26
CA SER A 345 -2.59 -24.78 3.70
C SER A 345 -4.02 -25.25 4.05
N GLY A 346 -4.84 -25.51 3.03
CA GLY A 346 -6.19 -26.03 3.16
C GLY A 346 -7.20 -25.32 2.25
N PRO A 347 -8.44 -25.83 2.20
CA PRO A 347 -9.50 -25.17 1.44
C PRO A 347 -9.90 -23.83 2.08
N VAL A 348 -9.97 -22.78 1.27
CA VAL A 348 -10.47 -21.46 1.66
C VAL A 348 -11.80 -21.19 0.98
N SER A 349 -12.81 -20.76 1.74
CA SER A 349 -14.11 -20.37 1.16
C SER A 349 -14.14 -18.90 0.76
N GLY A 350 -14.86 -18.59 -0.32
CA GLY A 350 -15.04 -17.23 -0.79
C GLY A 350 -16.26 -17.07 -1.71
N LYS A 351 -16.33 -15.93 -2.39
CA LYS A 351 -17.33 -15.58 -3.39
C LYS A 351 -16.67 -14.95 -4.60
N ILE A 352 -17.04 -15.41 -5.78
CA ILE A 352 -16.50 -14.87 -7.03
C ILE A 352 -17.26 -13.64 -7.49
N PHE A 353 -16.52 -12.67 -8.05
CA PHE A 353 -17.08 -11.55 -8.79
C PHE A 353 -17.27 -11.94 -10.24
N THR A 354 -18.35 -11.50 -10.88
CA THR A 354 -18.60 -11.77 -12.31
C THR A 354 -18.00 -10.73 -13.26
N THR A 355 -17.41 -9.67 -12.71
CA THR A 355 -16.82 -8.61 -13.51
C THR A 355 -15.32 -8.85 -13.67
N LEU A 356 -14.87 -8.89 -14.92
CA LEU A 356 -13.45 -8.99 -15.24
C LEU A 356 -12.66 -7.79 -14.70
N ALA A 357 -11.50 -8.07 -14.10
CA ALA A 357 -10.44 -7.10 -13.89
C ALA A 357 -9.31 -7.36 -14.91
N TYR A 358 -8.57 -6.31 -15.24
CA TYR A 358 -7.38 -6.43 -16.08
C TYR A 358 -6.15 -6.14 -15.24
N ILE A 359 -5.21 -7.07 -15.14
CA ILE A 359 -3.99 -6.92 -14.35
C ILE A 359 -2.80 -7.08 -15.28
N LYS A 360 -1.86 -6.12 -15.30
CA LYS A 360 -0.57 -6.27 -15.97
C LYS A 360 0.49 -6.61 -14.92
N PRO A 361 0.99 -7.86 -14.87
CA PRO A 361 2.08 -8.23 -13.98
C PRO A 361 3.43 -7.67 -14.46
N ARG A 362 4.37 -7.48 -13.52
CA ARG A 362 5.73 -6.96 -13.80
C ARG A 362 6.52 -7.72 -14.86
N TYR A 363 6.27 -9.03 -14.98
CA TYR A 363 6.99 -9.93 -15.88
C TYR A 363 6.28 -10.11 -17.24
N GLN A 364 5.09 -9.53 -17.43
CA GLN A 364 4.32 -9.66 -18.66
C GLN A 364 4.22 -8.33 -19.41
N ARG A 365 4.22 -8.44 -20.74
CA ARG A 365 4.01 -7.30 -21.62
C ARG A 365 2.53 -6.95 -21.77
N GLN A 366 1.66 -7.92 -21.52
CA GLN A 366 0.21 -7.84 -21.72
C GLN A 366 -0.53 -7.92 -20.38
N SER A 367 -1.69 -7.29 -20.35
CA SER A 367 -2.63 -7.45 -19.24
C SER A 367 -3.34 -8.80 -19.34
N LEU A 368 -3.62 -9.39 -18.19
CA LEU A 368 -4.41 -10.60 -18.01
C LEU A 368 -5.84 -10.21 -17.63
N ALA A 369 -6.82 -10.81 -18.31
CA ALA A 369 -8.21 -10.75 -17.88
C ALA A 369 -8.43 -11.80 -16.78
N VAL A 370 -8.80 -11.34 -15.59
CA VAL A 370 -8.93 -12.17 -14.39
C VAL A 370 -10.25 -11.88 -13.68
N TYR A 371 -10.77 -12.85 -12.93
CA TYR A 371 -11.94 -12.65 -12.08
C TYR A 371 -11.50 -12.49 -10.63
N PRO A 372 -11.89 -11.40 -9.95
CA PRO A 372 -11.68 -11.28 -8.52
C PRO A 372 -12.50 -12.32 -7.75
N VAL A 373 -11.96 -12.80 -6.63
CA VAL A 373 -12.62 -13.69 -5.67
C VAL A 373 -12.41 -13.11 -4.28
N MET A 374 -13.51 -12.79 -3.60
CA MET A 374 -13.50 -12.34 -2.22
C MET A 374 -13.51 -13.55 -1.29
N LEU A 375 -12.42 -13.79 -0.59
CA LEU A 375 -12.35 -14.82 0.45
C LEU A 375 -13.10 -14.36 1.70
N ASN A 376 -13.47 -15.30 2.56
CA ASN A 376 -14.08 -14.95 3.84
C ASN A 376 -13.04 -14.27 4.77
N GLU A 377 -13.47 -13.33 5.60
CA GLU A 377 -12.58 -12.45 6.41
C GLU A 377 -11.60 -13.21 7.31
N ASP A 378 -11.94 -14.43 7.74
CA ASP A 378 -11.09 -15.27 8.58
C ASP A 378 -10.04 -16.08 7.82
N MET A 379 -10.09 -16.08 6.49
CA MET A 379 -9.29 -16.95 5.64
C MET A 379 -8.51 -16.12 4.62
N ALA A 380 -7.21 -15.97 4.85
CA ALA A 380 -6.30 -15.30 3.94
C ALA A 380 -5.55 -16.30 3.07
N LEU A 381 -5.15 -15.88 1.87
CA LEU A 381 -4.13 -16.60 1.11
C LEU A 381 -2.78 -16.46 1.81
N GLU A 382 -1.99 -17.52 1.74
CA GLU A 382 -0.60 -17.51 2.16
C GLU A 382 0.33 -17.29 0.95
N PRO A 383 1.54 -16.75 1.17
CA PRO A 383 2.58 -16.74 0.14
C PRO A 383 2.74 -18.12 -0.47
N GLY A 384 2.76 -18.20 -1.80
CA GLY A 384 2.83 -19.46 -2.54
C GLY A 384 1.48 -20.12 -2.82
N ASP A 385 0.34 -19.51 -2.46
CA ASP A 385 -0.98 -20.03 -2.87
C ASP A 385 -1.35 -19.73 -4.33
N CYS A 386 -0.44 -19.12 -5.11
CA CYS A 386 -0.61 -19.00 -6.56
C CYS A 386 -0.59 -20.39 -7.22
N GLY A 387 -1.53 -20.64 -8.14
CA GLY A 387 -1.79 -21.94 -8.74
C GLY A 387 -2.91 -22.74 -8.05
N SER A 388 -3.43 -22.26 -6.91
CA SER A 388 -4.56 -22.91 -6.20
C SER A 388 -5.80 -23.04 -7.09
N LEU A 389 -6.43 -24.20 -7.09
CA LEU A 389 -7.65 -24.47 -7.86
C LEU A 389 -8.85 -23.75 -7.22
N VAL A 390 -9.69 -23.11 -8.04
CA VAL A 390 -10.96 -22.53 -7.58
C VAL A 390 -12.12 -23.32 -8.16
N ILE A 391 -13.00 -23.81 -7.29
CA ILE A 391 -14.16 -24.63 -7.65
C ILE A 391 -15.47 -24.00 -7.16
N GLN A 392 -16.51 -24.19 -7.96
CA GLN A 392 -17.89 -23.94 -7.58
C GLN A 392 -18.58 -25.28 -7.32
N ARG A 393 -19.28 -25.39 -6.19
CA ARG A 393 -20.19 -26.51 -5.94
C ARG A 393 -21.60 -26.11 -6.37
N ARG A 394 -22.18 -26.86 -7.32
CA ARG A 394 -23.59 -26.72 -7.74
C ARG A 394 -24.23 -28.09 -7.64
N ASP A 395 -25.14 -28.24 -6.68
CA ASP A 395 -25.81 -29.50 -6.38
C ASP A 395 -24.80 -30.62 -6.05
N GLU A 396 -24.77 -31.67 -6.88
CA GLU A 396 -23.86 -32.81 -6.80
C GLU A 396 -22.61 -32.65 -7.69
N GLU A 397 -22.59 -31.62 -8.54
CA GLU A 397 -21.48 -31.38 -9.45
C GLU A 397 -20.54 -30.28 -8.95
N VAL A 398 -19.26 -30.45 -9.26
CA VAL A 398 -18.23 -29.49 -8.90
C VAL A 398 -17.48 -29.04 -10.13
N HIS A 399 -17.60 -27.75 -10.39
CA HIS A 399 -17.08 -27.10 -11.57
C HIS A 399 -15.77 -26.38 -11.28
N MET A 400 -14.77 -26.53 -12.15
CA MET A 400 -13.52 -25.77 -12.09
C MET A 400 -13.71 -24.39 -12.69
N LEU A 401 -13.60 -23.35 -11.87
CA LEU A 401 -13.68 -21.97 -12.34
C LEU A 401 -12.35 -21.50 -12.92
N GLY A 402 -11.24 -21.87 -12.29
CA GLY A 402 -9.92 -21.35 -12.65
C GLY A 402 -8.83 -21.74 -11.66
N HIS A 403 -7.67 -21.11 -11.76
CA HIS A 403 -6.68 -21.10 -10.68
C HIS A 403 -6.30 -19.68 -10.28
N VAL A 404 -5.89 -19.51 -9.02
CA VAL A 404 -5.43 -18.23 -8.48
C VAL A 404 -4.10 -17.85 -9.13
N VAL A 405 -4.05 -16.71 -9.81
CA VAL A 405 -2.80 -16.15 -10.38
C VAL A 405 -2.18 -15.09 -9.48
N PHE A 406 -3.02 -14.29 -8.83
CA PHE A 406 -2.58 -13.26 -7.88
C PHE A 406 -3.44 -13.30 -6.63
N GLY A 407 -2.81 -12.94 -5.52
CA GLY A 407 -3.46 -12.68 -4.25
C GLY A 407 -2.46 -11.90 -3.41
N HIS A 408 -2.95 -11.03 -2.53
CA HIS A 408 -2.06 -10.38 -1.59
C HIS A 408 -2.22 -11.09 -0.24
N PRO A 409 -1.11 -11.55 0.39
CA PRO A 409 -1.19 -12.14 1.72
C PRO A 409 -1.96 -11.22 2.67
N GLY A 410 -3.04 -11.79 3.21
CA GLY A 410 -3.99 -11.15 4.12
C GLY A 410 -4.92 -10.10 3.51
N THR A 411 -4.92 -9.88 2.19
CA THR A 411 -6.18 -9.47 1.58
C THR A 411 -7.09 -10.68 1.49
N ALA A 412 -8.37 -10.47 1.76
CA ALA A 412 -9.40 -11.44 1.44
C ALA A 412 -9.73 -11.39 -0.08
N MET A 413 -8.75 -11.13 -0.95
CA MET A 413 -8.95 -10.96 -2.39
C MET A 413 -7.93 -11.79 -3.16
N ALA A 414 -8.45 -12.69 -4.00
CA ALA A 414 -7.70 -13.46 -4.98
C ALA A 414 -8.13 -13.07 -6.39
N TYR A 415 -7.27 -13.31 -7.38
CA TYR A 415 -7.58 -13.12 -8.80
C TYR A 415 -7.37 -14.44 -9.50
N ILE A 416 -8.41 -14.90 -10.17
CA ILE A 416 -8.39 -16.20 -10.85
C ILE A 416 -8.31 -16.00 -12.36
N LEU A 417 -7.56 -16.89 -12.98
CA LEU A 417 -7.54 -17.05 -14.42
C LEU A 417 -8.55 -18.14 -14.81
N PRO A 418 -9.49 -17.86 -15.71
CA PRO A 418 -10.52 -18.81 -16.12
C PRO A 418 -9.97 -20.12 -16.68
N MET A 419 -10.59 -21.25 -16.28
CA MET A 419 -10.14 -22.58 -16.67
C MET A 419 -10.32 -22.87 -18.17
N ASP A 420 -11.35 -22.32 -18.79
CA ASP A 420 -11.58 -22.40 -20.25
C ASP A 420 -10.40 -21.82 -21.04
N GLY A 421 -9.94 -20.63 -20.68
CA GLY A 421 -8.78 -20.01 -21.31
C GLY A 421 -7.48 -20.79 -21.11
N ILE A 422 -7.30 -21.43 -19.95
CA ILE A 422 -6.17 -22.32 -19.68
C ILE A 422 -6.24 -23.56 -20.56
N ILE A 423 -7.39 -24.24 -20.61
CA ILE A 423 -7.60 -25.45 -21.41
C ILE A 423 -7.41 -25.17 -22.90
N ASP A 424 -7.93 -24.05 -23.41
CA ASP A 424 -7.76 -23.65 -24.80
C ASP A 424 -6.30 -23.36 -25.14
N ASN A 425 -5.53 -22.79 -24.20
CA ASN A 425 -4.11 -22.60 -24.39
C ASN A 425 -3.33 -23.93 -24.31
N MET A 426 -3.68 -24.80 -23.35
CA MET A 426 -3.11 -26.14 -23.21
C MET A 426 -3.32 -26.96 -24.49
N ALA A 427 -4.49 -26.88 -25.12
CA ALA A 427 -4.77 -27.52 -26.40
C ALA A 427 -3.74 -27.13 -27.46
N LYS A 428 -3.39 -25.84 -27.53
CA LYS A 428 -2.41 -25.31 -28.48
C LYS A 428 -1.00 -25.78 -28.15
N VAL A 429 -0.61 -25.72 -26.86
CA VAL A 429 0.73 -26.13 -26.41
C VAL A 429 0.95 -27.63 -26.63
N LEU A 430 -0.03 -28.46 -26.27
CA LEU A 430 0.01 -29.91 -26.45
C LEU A 430 -0.33 -30.35 -27.88
N LYS A 431 -0.59 -29.39 -28.80
CA LYS A 431 -0.93 -29.63 -30.22
C LYS A 431 -2.15 -30.55 -30.41
N VAL A 432 -3.15 -30.44 -29.55
CA VAL A 432 -4.38 -31.22 -29.59
C VAL A 432 -5.47 -30.42 -30.30
N LEU A 433 -6.06 -31.00 -31.36
CA LEU A 433 -7.08 -30.34 -32.18
C LEU A 433 -8.40 -30.06 -31.43
N ARG A 434 -8.71 -30.78 -30.34
CA ARG A 434 -9.88 -30.55 -29.45
C ARG A 434 -9.61 -31.06 -28.03
N CYS A 435 -9.58 -30.17 -27.05
CA CYS A 435 -9.42 -30.51 -25.62
C CYS A 435 -10.70 -30.98 -24.91
N GLN A 436 -11.79 -31.26 -25.63
CA GLN A 436 -13.06 -31.74 -25.03
C GLN A 436 -12.93 -33.08 -24.28
N ARG A 437 -11.80 -33.77 -24.39
CA ARG A 437 -11.54 -35.08 -23.76
C ARG A 437 -10.43 -35.07 -22.71
N ILE A 438 -9.92 -33.90 -22.30
CA ILE A 438 -9.09 -33.83 -21.09
C ILE A 438 -10.02 -33.84 -19.87
N LEU A 439 -10.70 -34.97 -19.69
CA LEU A 439 -11.50 -35.26 -18.51
C LEU A 439 -10.62 -36.08 -17.57
N LEU A 440 -10.24 -35.44 -16.48
CA LEU A 440 -10.29 -35.99 -15.12
C LEU A 440 -10.62 -37.50 -15.10
N TYR A 441 -9.61 -38.31 -14.78
CA TYR A 441 -9.58 -39.79 -14.80
C TYR A 441 -10.98 -40.43 -14.63
N PRO A 442 -11.58 -41.04 -15.67
CA PRO A 442 -12.72 -41.91 -15.44
C PRO A 442 -12.16 -43.10 -14.66
N GLY A 443 -12.55 -43.24 -13.38
CA GLY A 443 -12.20 -44.43 -12.60
C GLY A 443 -12.54 -45.70 -13.40
N PRO A 444 -11.85 -46.83 -13.16
CA PRO A 444 -12.13 -48.07 -13.87
C PRO A 444 -13.56 -48.52 -13.55
N CYS A 445 -14.50 -48.16 -14.42
CA CYS A 445 -15.83 -48.71 -14.44
C CYS A 445 -15.81 -49.83 -15.49
N GLU A 446 -16.29 -51.00 -15.07
CA GLU A 446 -16.43 -52.21 -15.86
C GLU A 446 -16.92 -51.97 -17.29
N GLN A 447 -16.35 -52.77 -18.19
CA GLN A 447 -16.62 -52.81 -19.62
C GLN A 447 -18.12 -52.89 -19.93
N GLN A 448 -18.71 -51.82 -20.45
CA GLN A 448 -19.89 -51.89 -21.31
C GLN A 448 -19.75 -51.01 -22.55
N LYS A 449 -19.69 -51.71 -23.70
CA LYS A 449 -19.87 -51.37 -25.13
C LYS A 449 -20.26 -49.91 -25.49
N PRO A 450 -19.59 -49.28 -26.49
CA PRO A 450 -20.03 -48.01 -27.04
C PRO A 450 -21.06 -48.22 -28.17
N GLU A 451 -22.23 -47.61 -28.06
CA GLU A 451 -23.09 -47.35 -29.23
C GLU A 451 -22.97 -45.90 -29.68
N ASN A 452 -22.68 -45.77 -30.98
CA ASN A 452 -22.66 -44.55 -31.77
C ASN A 452 -24.00 -43.80 -31.65
N ASN A 453 -23.96 -42.49 -31.39
CA ASN A 453 -24.61 -41.54 -32.31
C ASN A 453 -24.16 -40.10 -32.07
N MET A 454 -23.67 -39.54 -33.17
CA MET A 454 -23.14 -38.19 -33.35
C MET A 454 -24.27 -37.35 -33.96
N ARG A 455 -24.68 -36.24 -33.33
CA ARG A 455 -25.39 -35.16 -34.02
C ARG A 455 -25.22 -33.82 -33.28
N THR A 456 -24.38 -32.98 -33.86
CA THR A 456 -24.28 -31.53 -33.67
C THR A 456 -25.24 -30.82 -34.61
N GLU A 457 -26.08 -29.91 -34.12
CA GLU A 457 -26.65 -28.82 -34.92
C GLU A 457 -26.65 -27.51 -34.11
N PHE A 458 -26.00 -26.50 -34.69
CA PHE A 458 -26.05 -25.06 -34.37
C PHE A 458 -27.00 -24.40 -35.39
N ALA A 459 -27.92 -23.53 -34.96
CA ALA A 459 -28.36 -22.33 -35.71
C ALA A 459 -29.42 -21.51 -34.90
N SER A 460 -29.27 -20.19 -34.90
CA SER A 460 -30.13 -19.16 -34.25
C SER A 460 -31.18 -18.58 -35.23
N PRO A 461 -31.78 -17.37 -35.03
CA PRO A 461 -32.77 -16.88 -34.04
C PRO A 461 -34.02 -16.26 -34.73
N LYS A 462 -35.05 -15.79 -33.97
CA LYS A 462 -35.90 -14.56 -34.20
C LYS A 462 -37.36 -14.65 -33.68
N PHE A 463 -37.92 -13.44 -33.43
CA PHE A 463 -39.36 -13.01 -33.42
C PHE A 463 -40.18 -13.22 -32.13
N TYR A 464 -41.08 -12.35 -31.63
CA TYR A 464 -41.73 -11.06 -32.02
C TYR A 464 -42.39 -10.43 -30.74
N LYS A 465 -42.34 -9.10 -30.51
CA LYS A 465 -43.39 -8.03 -30.68
C LYS A 465 -44.58 -7.97 -29.69
N GLY A 466 -44.85 -6.75 -29.17
CA GLY A 466 -46.13 -6.30 -28.56
C GLY A 466 -45.95 -5.14 -27.56
N LEU A 467 -45.79 -3.86 -27.96
CA LEU A 467 -46.82 -2.81 -28.23
C LEU A 467 -47.74 -2.46 -27.04
N GLY A 468 -47.69 -1.19 -26.62
CA GLY A 468 -48.58 -0.57 -25.63
C GLY A 468 -48.21 0.88 -25.36
N GLU A 469 -48.67 1.79 -26.23
CA GLU A 469 -48.56 3.25 -26.15
C GLU A 469 -49.43 3.80 -25.00
N MET A 470 -48.94 4.84 -24.29
CA MET A 470 -49.76 5.96 -23.85
C MET A 470 -48.89 7.16 -23.48
N ALA A 471 -49.08 8.24 -24.22
CA ALA A 471 -48.51 9.57 -23.98
C ALA A 471 -49.47 10.41 -23.12
N MET A 472 -48.93 11.31 -22.28
CA MET A 472 -49.44 12.67 -22.11
C MET A 472 -48.44 13.56 -21.36
N PRO A 473 -48.50 14.90 -21.55
CA PRO A 473 -47.33 15.78 -21.54
C PRO A 473 -47.44 17.00 -20.60
N GLU A 474 -46.39 17.84 -20.68
CA GLU A 474 -46.33 19.28 -20.44
C GLU A 474 -46.01 19.85 -19.03
N LYS A 475 -44.86 20.57 -19.05
CA LYS A 475 -44.58 21.91 -18.47
C LYS A 475 -44.28 22.03 -16.98
N HIS A 476 -43.06 22.47 -16.68
CA HIS A 476 -42.68 23.72 -15.96
C HIS A 476 -41.13 23.78 -15.95
N ILE A 477 -40.48 24.55 -16.82
CA ILE A 477 -40.06 25.97 -16.66
C ILE A 477 -39.01 26.15 -15.54
N LEU A 478 -37.72 26.23 -15.92
CA LEU A 478 -36.76 27.31 -15.61
C LEU A 478 -35.32 26.85 -15.93
N HIS A 479 -34.91 27.06 -17.18
CA HIS A 479 -33.56 26.89 -17.68
C HIS A 479 -33.14 28.25 -18.27
N ASP A 480 -32.88 29.26 -17.43
CA ASP A 480 -32.71 30.64 -17.94
C ASP A 480 -31.90 31.60 -17.05
N LEU A 481 -30.67 31.22 -16.65
CA LEU A 481 -29.73 32.20 -16.06
C LEU A 481 -28.27 31.96 -16.43
N ALA A 482 -27.81 30.70 -16.46
CA ALA A 482 -26.42 30.36 -16.81
C ALA A 482 -26.08 30.63 -18.29
N GLY A 483 -27.04 30.48 -19.20
CA GLY A 483 -26.87 30.80 -20.63
C GLY A 483 -26.87 32.31 -20.93
N LYS A 484 -27.52 33.11 -20.09
CA LYS A 484 -27.59 34.58 -20.26
C LYS A 484 -26.37 35.29 -19.71
N ILE A 485 -25.70 34.75 -18.70
CA ILE A 485 -24.47 35.34 -18.14
C ILE A 485 -23.28 35.10 -19.08
N ILE A 486 -23.17 33.92 -19.68
CA ILE A 486 -22.11 33.59 -20.66
C ILE A 486 -22.34 34.31 -22.00
N ALA A 487 -23.60 34.52 -22.42
CA ALA A 487 -23.92 35.31 -23.61
C ALA A 487 -23.71 36.83 -23.39
N LYS A 488 -23.91 37.34 -22.18
CA LYS A 488 -23.77 38.77 -21.85
C LYS A 488 -22.33 39.19 -21.53
N PHE A 489 -21.48 38.27 -21.03
CA PHE A 489 -20.04 38.48 -20.93
C PHE A 489 -19.33 38.38 -22.29
N ARG A 490 -19.91 37.63 -23.25
CA ARG A 490 -19.46 37.60 -24.66
C ARG A 490 -20.03 38.75 -25.52
N SER A 491 -21.09 39.44 -25.08
CA SER A 491 -21.70 40.54 -25.84
C SER A 491 -21.20 41.95 -25.46
N THR A 492 -20.37 42.09 -24.43
CA THR A 492 -19.97 43.43 -23.90
C THR A 492 -18.54 43.85 -24.30
N CYS A 493 -17.85 43.05 -25.12
CA CYS A 493 -16.60 43.45 -25.81
C CYS A 493 -16.76 43.60 -27.33
N ALA A 494 -18.00 43.76 -27.80
CA ALA A 494 -18.34 43.82 -29.23
C ALA A 494 -18.57 45.27 -29.73
N THR A 495 -17.58 46.17 -29.57
CA THR A 495 -17.62 47.49 -30.23
C THR A 495 -16.22 48.13 -30.34
N ARG A 496 -15.36 47.59 -31.20
CA ARG A 496 -14.50 48.41 -32.07
C ARG A 496 -13.96 47.54 -33.20
N LYS A 497 -14.59 47.67 -34.36
CA LYS A 497 -14.08 47.19 -35.64
C LYS A 497 -12.78 47.94 -35.94
N ILE A 498 -11.64 47.33 -35.67
CA ILE A 498 -10.39 47.67 -36.34
C ILE A 498 -9.93 46.41 -37.05
N SER A 499 -10.14 46.43 -38.36
CA SER A 499 -9.71 45.43 -39.31
C SER A 499 -8.18 45.42 -39.36
N THR A 500 -7.52 44.52 -38.64
CA THR A 500 -6.14 44.13 -38.97
C THR A 500 -5.98 42.62 -38.84
N ARG A 501 -5.59 42.05 -39.97
CA ARG A 501 -5.20 40.67 -40.20
C ARG A 501 -3.81 40.50 -39.60
N VAL A 502 -3.72 39.94 -38.39
CA VAL A 502 -2.45 39.60 -37.75
C VAL A 502 -2.41 38.09 -37.53
N GLU A 503 -1.36 37.49 -38.08
CA GLU A 503 -1.09 36.06 -38.12
C GLU A 503 -0.93 35.47 -36.71
N ALA A 504 -1.42 34.25 -36.52
CA ALA A 504 -1.45 33.54 -35.26
C ALA A 504 -0.04 33.08 -34.82
N ALA A 505 0.72 33.98 -34.21
CA ALA A 505 1.93 33.65 -33.44
C ALA A 505 1.54 33.10 -32.05
N GLY A 506 2.23 32.04 -31.63
CA GLY A 506 1.83 31.15 -30.53
C GLY A 506 1.60 31.84 -29.17
N THR A 507 0.41 31.63 -28.60
CA THR A 507 0.13 31.97 -27.20
C THR A 507 0.85 30.97 -26.29
N THR A 508 2.05 31.31 -25.84
CA THR A 508 2.73 30.59 -24.76
C THR A 508 1.86 30.66 -23.51
N LYS A 509 1.22 29.53 -23.14
CA LYS A 509 0.46 29.41 -21.90
C LYS A 509 1.43 29.49 -20.71
N TYR A 510 1.57 30.67 -20.13
CA TYR A 510 2.28 30.83 -18.85
C TYR A 510 1.49 30.15 -17.74
N THR A 511 2.18 29.39 -16.89
CA THR A 511 1.57 28.82 -15.68
C THR A 511 1.37 29.91 -14.63
N PHE A 512 0.51 29.69 -13.63
CA PHE A 512 0.40 30.60 -12.48
C PHE A 512 1.75 30.79 -11.78
N GLU A 513 2.55 29.72 -11.66
CA GLU A 513 3.90 29.79 -11.11
C GLU A 513 4.78 30.76 -11.91
N ASP A 514 4.75 30.72 -13.24
CA ASP A 514 5.51 31.64 -14.09
C ASP A 514 5.07 33.10 -13.90
N LEU A 515 3.77 33.35 -13.81
CA LEU A 515 3.23 34.69 -13.59
C LEU A 515 3.56 35.20 -12.18
N PHE A 516 3.44 34.37 -11.15
CA PHE A 516 3.75 34.71 -9.77
C PHE A 516 5.24 35.03 -9.60
N PHE A 517 6.13 34.20 -10.16
CA PHE A 517 7.57 34.44 -10.06
C PHE A 517 8.07 35.57 -10.99
N ARG A 518 7.23 36.12 -11.87
CA ARG A 518 7.50 37.38 -12.59
C ARG A 518 7.20 38.64 -11.78
N LEU A 519 6.48 38.54 -10.67
CA LEU A 519 6.29 39.67 -9.76
C LEU A 519 7.63 40.09 -9.14
N PRO A 520 7.81 41.38 -8.82
CA PRO A 520 8.94 41.85 -8.03
C PRO A 520 9.13 41.03 -6.74
N PRO A 521 10.38 40.67 -6.36
CA PRO A 521 10.65 39.86 -5.18
C PRO A 521 9.93 40.33 -3.91
N GLU A 522 9.82 41.64 -3.72
CA GLU A 522 9.19 42.29 -2.58
C GLU A 522 7.70 41.97 -2.48
N ILE A 523 6.99 41.96 -3.62
CA ILE A 523 5.57 41.61 -3.68
C ILE A 523 5.40 40.11 -3.42
N ARG A 524 6.28 39.27 -3.96
CA ARG A 524 6.23 37.81 -3.72
C ARG A 524 6.43 37.49 -2.25
N ASP A 525 7.41 38.12 -1.61
CA ASP A 525 7.71 37.93 -0.19
C ASP A 525 6.58 38.48 0.70
N LEU A 526 5.98 39.61 0.35
CA LEU A 526 4.80 40.14 1.05
C LEU A 526 3.61 39.18 0.95
N VAL A 527 3.34 38.60 -0.23
CA VAL A 527 2.26 37.62 -0.40
C VAL A 527 2.54 36.36 0.40
N ILE A 528 3.75 35.81 0.32
CA ILE A 528 4.13 34.57 1.00
C ILE A 528 4.17 34.74 2.52
N SER A 529 4.69 35.86 3.03
CA SER A 529 4.67 36.17 4.48
C SER A 529 3.26 36.44 5.01
N CYS A 530 2.32 36.77 4.12
CA CYS A 530 0.90 36.92 4.44
C CYS A 530 0.12 35.60 4.48
N LEU A 531 0.69 34.47 4.06
CA LEU A 531 0.03 33.17 4.13
C LEU A 531 -0.09 32.68 5.58
N ASP A 532 -1.16 31.93 5.87
CA ASP A 532 -1.23 31.20 7.12
C ASP A 532 -0.21 30.03 7.12
N PHE A 533 0.02 29.43 8.27
CA PHE A 533 1.00 28.35 8.40
C PHE A 533 0.64 27.13 7.54
N ARG A 534 -0.65 26.80 7.40
CA ARG A 534 -1.13 25.63 6.64
C ARG A 534 -0.96 25.84 5.14
N ASP A 535 -1.32 27.00 4.64
CA ASP A 535 -1.17 27.41 3.24
C ASP A 535 0.30 27.49 2.88
N ALA A 536 1.14 28.06 3.74
CA ALA A 536 2.59 28.08 3.54
C ALA A 536 3.16 26.65 3.43
N MET A 537 2.75 25.73 4.31
CA MET A 537 3.21 24.34 4.26
C MET A 537 2.67 23.58 3.04
N SER A 538 1.45 23.86 2.61
CA SER A 538 0.85 23.27 1.40
C SER A 538 1.56 23.80 0.14
N LEU A 539 1.85 25.10 0.10
CA LEU A 539 2.58 25.74 -0.99
C LEU A 539 4.00 25.17 -1.17
N ARG A 540 4.66 24.74 -0.08
CA ARG A 540 5.96 24.03 -0.14
C ARG A 540 5.88 22.69 -0.88
N GLN A 541 4.71 22.06 -0.98
CA GLN A 541 4.52 20.78 -1.67
C GLN A 541 4.24 20.95 -3.17
N VAL A 542 3.88 22.16 -3.62
CA VAL A 542 3.50 22.44 -5.01
C VAL A 542 4.70 22.41 -5.96
N SER A 543 5.79 23.12 -5.65
CA SER A 543 7.00 23.16 -6.48
C SER A 543 8.26 23.44 -5.68
N LEU A 544 9.44 23.14 -6.26
CA LEU A 544 10.73 23.49 -5.65
C LEU A 544 10.93 25.01 -5.52
N ARG A 545 10.39 25.82 -6.46
CA ARG A 545 10.50 27.30 -6.40
C ARG A 545 9.66 27.87 -5.27
N PHE A 546 8.42 27.40 -5.13
CA PHE A 546 7.56 27.76 -4.00
C PHE A 546 8.14 27.29 -2.66
N ARG A 547 8.72 26.08 -2.61
CA ARG A 547 9.44 25.60 -1.42
C ARG A 547 10.59 26.52 -1.03
N ALA A 548 11.38 27.00 -1.99
CA ALA A 548 12.45 27.96 -1.75
C ALA A 548 11.90 29.30 -1.24
N ALA A 549 10.87 29.85 -1.90
CA ALA A 549 10.27 31.14 -1.54
C ALA A 549 9.62 31.13 -0.14
N VAL A 550 8.93 30.04 0.24
CA VAL A 550 8.42 29.86 1.61
C VAL A 550 9.56 29.70 2.61
N SER A 551 10.66 29.05 2.25
CA SER A 551 11.81 28.89 3.15
C SER A 551 12.51 30.23 3.44
N VAL A 552 12.61 31.11 2.44
CA VAL A 552 13.13 32.50 2.61
C VAL A 552 12.24 33.30 3.58
N ASN A 553 10.92 33.17 3.45
CA ASN A 553 9.94 33.86 4.30
C ASN A 553 9.63 33.11 5.61
N GLY A 554 10.36 32.03 5.91
CA GLY A 554 10.05 31.12 7.00
C GLY A 554 10.01 31.79 8.38
N SER A 555 10.88 32.78 8.64
CA SER A 555 10.91 33.53 9.91
C SER A 555 9.69 34.44 10.10
N ALA A 556 9.24 35.12 9.04
CA ALA A 556 8.06 36.00 9.07
C ALA A 556 6.77 35.18 9.29
N ILE A 557 6.62 34.07 8.56
CA ILE A 557 5.49 33.14 8.70
C ILE A 557 5.48 32.56 10.12
N SER A 558 6.65 32.12 10.62
CA SER A 558 6.78 31.55 11.97
C SER A 558 6.42 32.56 13.06
N LYS A 559 6.93 33.80 12.94
CA LYS A 559 6.66 34.88 13.90
C LYS A 559 5.16 35.21 13.93
N ARG A 560 4.53 35.37 12.78
CA ARG A 560 3.08 35.63 12.69
C ARG A 560 2.27 34.48 13.28
N PHE A 561 2.60 33.24 12.91
CA PHE A 561 1.92 32.06 13.42
C PHE A 561 2.00 31.98 14.95
N LEU A 562 3.18 32.18 15.53
CA LEU A 562 3.40 32.09 16.98
C LEU A 562 2.81 33.24 17.77
N VAL A 563 2.61 34.42 17.17
CA VAL A 563 1.88 35.52 17.80
C VAL A 563 0.40 35.15 17.98
N SER A 564 -0.20 34.50 16.98
CA SER A 564 -1.59 34.05 17.05
C SER A 564 -1.77 32.73 17.80
N ASN A 565 -0.74 31.88 17.81
CA ASN A 565 -0.77 30.53 18.37
C ASN A 565 0.51 30.27 19.17
N PRO A 566 0.64 30.81 20.39
CA PRO A 566 1.81 30.56 21.22
C PRO A 566 1.96 29.05 21.46
N LEU A 567 3.19 28.56 21.48
CA LEU A 567 3.49 27.16 21.81
C LEU A 567 2.97 26.86 23.23
N PRO A 568 2.33 25.71 23.50
CA PRO A 568 1.93 25.34 24.84
C PRO A 568 3.16 25.30 25.77
N PRO A 569 3.08 25.76 27.04
CA PRO A 569 4.23 25.78 27.96
C PRO A 569 4.90 24.42 28.13
N LEU A 570 4.14 23.32 28.05
CA LEU A 570 4.71 21.99 28.03
C LEU A 570 5.54 21.72 26.76
N ALA A 571 5.03 22.08 25.58
CA ALA A 571 5.76 21.91 24.33
C ALA A 571 7.04 22.77 24.29
N GLN A 572 6.99 24.00 24.81
CA GLN A 572 8.17 24.87 24.93
C GLN A 572 9.26 24.24 25.82
N ARG A 573 8.86 23.56 26.89
CA ARG A 573 9.79 22.85 27.80
C ARG A 573 10.37 21.58 27.16
N LEU A 574 9.54 20.77 26.50
CA LEU A 574 9.97 19.50 25.88
C LEU A 574 10.82 19.70 24.62
N TYR A 575 10.54 20.76 23.86
CA TYR A 575 11.22 21.10 22.62
C TYR A 575 11.76 22.54 22.71
N PRO A 576 12.80 22.78 23.52
CA PRO A 576 13.34 24.12 23.70
C PRO A 576 13.97 24.63 22.40
N HIS A 577 13.68 25.87 22.04
CA HIS A 577 14.29 26.52 20.88
C HIS A 577 14.49 28.03 21.14
N LYS A 578 15.66 28.58 20.76
CA LYS A 578 15.98 30.01 20.94
C LYS A 578 15.12 30.94 20.06
N SER A 579 14.95 30.59 18.78
CA SER A 579 14.12 31.31 17.80
C SER A 579 13.33 30.33 16.92
N PRO A 580 12.14 29.87 17.33
CA PRO A 580 11.39 28.81 16.65
C PRO A 580 11.16 29.16 15.16
N ASN A 581 11.76 28.37 14.28
CA ASN A 581 11.62 28.51 12.83
C ASN A 581 10.47 27.62 12.31
N LEU A 582 10.20 27.69 11.01
CA LEU A 582 9.09 26.97 10.40
C LEU A 582 9.23 25.45 10.55
N ALA A 583 10.47 24.93 10.51
CA ALA A 583 10.76 23.51 10.71
C ALA A 583 10.48 23.07 12.16
N HIS A 584 10.83 23.90 13.15
CA HIS A 584 10.56 23.65 14.55
C HIS A 584 9.06 23.66 14.85
N ILE A 585 8.32 24.66 14.36
CA ILE A 585 6.84 24.72 14.49
C ILE A 585 6.21 23.48 13.86
N HIS A 586 6.64 23.10 12.66
CA HIS A 586 6.15 21.90 11.98
C HIS A 586 6.45 20.62 12.77
N MET A 587 7.66 20.48 13.30
CA MET A 587 8.07 19.34 14.12
C MET A 587 7.22 19.25 15.40
N VAL A 588 7.07 20.34 16.15
CA VAL A 588 6.24 20.36 17.37
C VAL A 588 4.77 20.06 17.04
N GLY A 589 4.23 20.65 15.96
CA GLY A 589 2.88 20.36 15.48
C GLY A 589 2.70 18.91 15.08
N HIS A 590 3.71 18.30 14.46
CA HIS A 590 3.71 16.88 14.11
C HIS A 590 3.67 15.98 15.35
N TYR A 591 4.51 16.25 16.36
CA TYR A 591 4.49 15.48 17.61
C TYR A 591 3.18 15.61 18.37
N HIS A 592 2.59 16.81 18.38
CA HIS A 592 1.27 17.04 18.97
C HIS A 592 0.17 16.27 18.25
N ALA A 593 0.19 16.27 16.91
CA ALA A 593 -0.73 15.50 16.09
C ALA A 593 -0.59 13.99 16.32
N ILE A 594 0.64 13.47 16.42
CA ILE A 594 0.90 12.06 16.74
C ILE A 594 0.32 11.73 18.12
N ALA A 595 0.65 12.51 19.14
CA ALA A 595 0.18 12.27 20.51
C ALA A 595 -1.35 12.32 20.59
N TRP A 596 -2.01 13.24 19.88
CA TRP A 596 -3.47 13.34 19.80
C TRP A 596 -4.11 12.12 19.11
N ARG A 597 -3.55 11.66 17.99
CA ARG A 597 -4.04 10.45 17.28
C ARG A 597 -3.82 9.20 18.11
N LEU A 598 -2.68 9.10 18.80
CA LEU A 598 -2.39 8.01 19.72
C LEU A 598 -3.37 8.00 20.90
N ALA A 599 -3.66 9.16 21.49
CA ALA A 599 -4.70 9.31 22.51
C ALA A 599 -6.07 8.86 21.96
N ASP A 600 -6.43 9.22 20.72
CA ASP A 600 -7.68 8.77 20.09
C ASP A 600 -7.74 7.24 19.97
N HIS A 601 -6.67 6.60 19.49
CA HIS A 601 -6.57 5.15 19.38
C HIS A 601 -6.64 4.45 20.76
N MET A 602 -5.94 4.95 21.76
CA MET A 602 -5.99 4.44 23.13
C MET A 602 -7.41 4.53 23.69
N VAL A 603 -8.10 5.65 23.48
CA VAL A 603 -9.48 5.85 23.94
C VAL A 603 -10.47 4.95 23.18
N GLN A 604 -10.27 4.75 21.88
CA GLN A 604 -11.07 3.79 21.10
C GLN A 604 -10.85 2.33 21.55
N TRP A 605 -9.61 1.98 21.91
CA TRP A 605 -9.28 0.68 22.50
C TRP A 605 -9.95 0.51 23.87
N LEU A 606 -9.81 1.49 24.78
CA LEU A 606 -10.50 1.48 26.08
C LEU A 606 -12.01 1.33 25.89
N ARG A 607 -12.62 2.08 24.97
CA ARG A 607 -14.05 1.97 24.64
C ARG A 607 -14.46 0.54 24.26
N ARG A 608 -13.67 -0.12 23.41
CA ARG A 608 -13.97 -1.46 22.89
C ARG A 608 -13.70 -2.55 23.91
N GLU A 609 -12.53 -2.53 24.53
CA GLU A 609 -12.02 -3.63 25.36
C GLU A 609 -12.41 -3.50 26.84
N MET A 610 -12.48 -2.28 27.37
CA MET A 610 -12.76 -2.05 28.78
C MET A 610 -14.22 -1.68 29.03
N PHE A 611 -14.79 -0.80 28.21
CA PHE A 611 -16.20 -0.39 28.36
C PHE A 611 -17.19 -1.25 27.56
N LEU A 612 -16.71 -2.08 26.62
CA LEU A 612 -17.53 -2.94 25.76
C LEU A 612 -18.62 -2.18 24.97
N TYR A 613 -18.37 -0.90 24.64
CA TYR A 613 -19.32 -0.05 23.93
C TYR A 613 -19.21 -0.24 22.41
N GLY A 614 -20.08 -1.10 21.87
CA GLY A 614 -20.14 -1.46 20.44
C GLY A 614 -21.26 -0.75 19.65
N SER A 615 -22.40 -0.46 20.28
CA SER A 615 -23.59 0.06 19.59
C SER A 615 -23.46 1.52 19.17
N ARG A 616 -24.17 1.96 18.12
CA ARG A 616 -24.15 3.37 17.68
C ARG A 616 -24.57 4.34 18.80
N PHE A 617 -25.57 3.96 19.57
CA PHE A 617 -26.06 4.74 20.72
C PHE A 617 -25.01 4.84 21.83
N GLN A 618 -24.38 3.72 22.22
CA GLN A 618 -23.28 3.71 23.19
C GLN A 618 -22.09 4.57 22.71
N LYS A 619 -21.77 4.52 21.40
CA LYS A 619 -20.72 5.35 20.80
C LYS A 619 -21.03 6.85 20.88
N GLN A 620 -22.30 7.26 20.78
CA GLN A 620 -22.72 8.64 20.96
C GLN A 620 -22.64 9.06 22.44
N GLN A 621 -23.15 8.23 23.36
CA GLN A 621 -23.05 8.49 24.80
C GLN A 621 -21.60 8.58 25.30
N PHE A 622 -20.67 7.87 24.66
CA PHE A 622 -19.25 7.90 24.99
C PHE A 622 -18.52 9.16 24.52
N GLN A 623 -19.07 9.98 23.61
CA GLN A 623 -18.33 11.11 23.01
C GLN A 623 -17.81 12.13 24.03
N PRO A 624 -18.58 12.60 25.03
CA PRO A 624 -18.06 13.54 26.03
C PRO A 624 -16.90 12.95 26.83
N MET A 625 -17.00 11.66 27.17
CA MET A 625 -15.93 10.93 27.86
C MET A 625 -14.71 10.73 26.98
N LYS A 626 -14.91 10.45 25.67
CA LYS A 626 -13.84 10.34 24.68
C LYS A 626 -12.99 11.61 24.64
N VAL A 627 -13.64 12.77 24.52
CA VAL A 627 -12.94 14.06 24.47
C VAL A 627 -12.15 14.31 25.75
N ARG A 628 -12.75 14.11 26.94
CA ARG A 628 -12.04 14.27 28.22
C ARG A 628 -10.82 13.37 28.35
N MET A 629 -10.98 12.08 28.04
CA MET A 629 -9.86 11.12 28.10
C MET A 629 -8.72 11.52 27.17
N LYS A 630 -9.02 11.98 25.94
CA LYS A 630 -8.00 12.45 25.00
C LYS A 630 -7.24 13.65 25.56
N LYS A 631 -7.95 14.63 26.12
CA LYS A 631 -7.34 15.82 26.73
C LYS A 631 -6.38 15.45 27.86
N ARG A 632 -6.76 14.49 28.71
CA ARG A 632 -5.92 14.02 29.83
C ARG A 632 -4.74 13.17 29.42
N LEU A 633 -4.87 12.38 28.35
CA LEU A 633 -3.78 11.54 27.83
C LEU A 633 -2.71 12.34 27.09
N LEU A 634 -3.06 13.50 26.52
CA LEU A 634 -2.15 14.23 25.65
C LEU A 634 -0.85 14.70 26.34
N PRO A 635 -0.86 15.41 27.49
CA PRO A 635 0.37 15.86 28.12
C PRO A 635 1.32 14.71 28.49
N PRO A 636 0.85 13.61 29.12
CA PRO A 636 1.67 12.41 29.35
C PRO A 636 2.25 11.78 28.08
N LEU A 637 1.45 11.67 27.01
CA LEU A 637 1.90 11.08 25.76
C LEU A 637 2.93 11.95 25.03
N LEU A 638 2.85 13.28 25.16
CA LEU A 638 3.88 14.19 24.65
C LEU A 638 5.23 13.99 25.37
N LEU A 639 5.21 13.83 26.70
CA LEU A 639 6.42 13.56 27.48
C LEU A 639 7.01 12.18 27.14
N LEU A 640 6.17 11.13 27.09
CA LEU A 640 6.61 9.79 26.68
C LEU A 640 7.18 9.80 25.27
N GLY A 641 6.52 10.50 24.32
CA GLY A 641 7.02 10.64 22.95
C GLY A 641 8.41 11.26 22.90
N ARG A 642 8.62 12.37 23.63
CA ARG A 642 9.93 13.03 23.71
C ARG A 642 10.98 12.13 24.37
N PHE A 643 10.61 11.40 25.41
CA PHE A 643 11.50 10.46 26.07
C PHE A 643 11.97 9.35 25.12
N PHE A 644 11.07 8.75 24.34
CA PHE A 644 11.43 7.70 23.38
C PHE A 644 12.26 8.24 22.21
N GLU A 645 12.05 9.48 21.77
CA GLU A 645 12.89 10.13 20.77
C GLU A 645 14.34 10.28 21.25
N ILE A 646 14.55 10.82 22.46
CA ILE A 646 15.91 10.98 23.02
C ILE A 646 16.54 9.62 23.33
N CYS A 647 15.75 8.64 23.77
CA CYS A 647 16.21 7.27 23.99
C CYS A 647 16.71 6.63 22.69
N HIS A 648 15.99 6.83 21.59
CA HIS A 648 16.40 6.37 20.27
C HIS A 648 17.72 7.00 19.85
N ASP A 649 17.83 8.33 19.90
CA ASP A 649 19.06 9.05 19.49
C ASP A 649 20.27 8.62 20.33
N PHE A 650 20.07 8.41 21.64
CA PHE A 650 21.13 7.92 22.53
C PHE A 650 21.56 6.49 22.17
N LEU A 651 20.62 5.59 21.91
CA LEU A 651 20.93 4.20 21.51
C LEU A 651 21.66 4.15 20.17
N GLU A 652 21.32 5.04 19.24
CA GLU A 652 22.02 5.19 17.96
C GLU A 652 23.46 5.67 18.17
N GLU A 653 23.69 6.68 19.00
CA GLU A 653 25.03 7.18 19.34
C GLU A 653 25.88 6.09 20.03
N GLN A 654 25.29 5.30 20.93
CA GLN A 654 25.99 4.18 21.58
C GLN A 654 26.33 3.06 20.58
N ALA A 655 25.42 2.72 19.67
CA ALA A 655 25.69 1.72 18.63
C ALA A 655 26.84 2.16 17.71
N GLN A 656 26.94 3.45 17.40
CA GLN A 656 28.04 4.02 16.62
C GLN A 656 29.37 3.94 17.39
N LYS A 657 29.42 4.38 18.66
CA LYS A 657 30.64 4.32 19.49
C LYS A 657 31.16 2.91 19.71
N GLU A 658 30.27 1.93 19.84
CA GLU A 658 30.67 0.54 19.96
C GLU A 658 31.20 -0.04 18.65
N THR A 659 30.67 0.41 17.50
CA THR A 659 31.23 0.05 16.18
C THR A 659 32.65 0.60 16.02
N GLU A 660 32.97 1.71 16.68
CA GLU A 660 34.31 2.30 16.77
C GLU A 660 35.20 1.63 17.84
N GLY A 661 34.74 0.56 18.50
CA GLY A 661 35.52 -0.24 19.44
C GLY A 661 35.60 0.30 20.87
N GLN A 662 34.78 1.27 21.25
CA GLN A 662 34.77 1.87 22.60
C GLN A 662 33.77 1.18 23.55
N GLY A 663 33.69 -0.15 23.54
CA GLY A 663 32.73 -0.91 24.34
C GLY A 663 33.01 -0.87 25.85
N GLN A 664 32.35 0.03 26.58
CA GLN A 664 32.19 -0.10 28.03
C GLN A 664 30.95 -0.93 28.35
N GLU A 665 31.15 -2.15 28.86
CA GLU A 665 30.10 -2.96 29.47
C GLU A 665 29.70 -2.36 30.83
N GLY A 666 28.88 -1.32 30.82
CA GLY A 666 28.37 -0.62 32.01
C GLY A 666 26.85 -0.61 32.06
N SER A 667 26.29 -0.77 33.27
CA SER A 667 24.85 -0.72 33.57
C SER A 667 24.07 0.32 32.74
N ILE A 668 22.98 -0.12 32.10
CA ILE A 668 22.09 0.64 31.21
C ILE A 668 21.23 1.64 32.03
N ALA A 669 21.86 2.52 32.79
CA ALA A 669 21.21 3.71 33.30
C ALA A 669 21.51 4.82 32.30
N PHE A 670 20.50 5.24 31.55
CA PHE A 670 20.68 6.21 30.50
C PHE A 670 20.87 7.61 31.12
N PRO A 671 22.02 8.28 30.91
CA PRO A 671 22.31 9.57 31.54
C PRO A 671 21.26 10.65 31.25
N PHE A 672 20.70 10.63 30.04
CA PHE A 672 19.73 11.63 29.58
C PHE A 672 18.39 11.56 30.33
N GLU A 673 18.03 10.42 30.92
CA GLU A 673 16.70 10.24 31.52
C GLU A 673 16.51 11.16 32.71
N ARG A 674 17.55 11.28 33.55
CA ARG A 674 17.53 12.20 34.68
C ARG A 674 17.44 13.63 34.22
N ASP A 675 18.21 14.02 33.21
CA ASP A 675 18.22 15.39 32.70
C ASP A 675 16.86 15.78 32.11
N LEU A 676 16.26 14.91 31.28
CA LEU A 676 14.93 15.16 30.70
C LEU A 676 13.83 15.21 31.77
N MET A 677 13.83 14.27 32.71
CA MET A 677 12.78 14.18 33.73
C MET A 677 12.96 15.22 34.84
N LYS A 678 14.17 15.74 35.08
CA LYS A 678 14.45 16.74 36.13
C LYS A 678 13.70 18.05 35.89
N ASP A 679 13.51 18.45 34.63
CA ASP A 679 12.80 19.68 34.27
C ASP A 679 11.27 19.51 34.22
N CYS A 680 10.77 18.27 34.31
CA CYS A 680 9.35 17.98 34.35
C CYS A 680 8.76 18.27 35.74
N SER A 681 7.56 18.87 35.79
CA SER A 681 6.85 19.07 37.06
C SER A 681 6.50 17.72 37.69
N THR A 682 6.46 17.68 39.01
CA THR A 682 6.17 16.46 39.76
C THR A 682 4.79 15.89 39.41
N GLU A 683 3.80 16.75 39.22
CA GLU A 683 2.43 16.37 38.86
C GLU A 683 2.38 15.70 37.49
N LEU A 684 3.10 16.25 36.50
CA LEU A 684 3.18 15.66 35.16
C LEU A 684 3.94 14.33 35.20
N LEU A 685 5.02 14.22 36.00
CA LEU A 685 5.79 12.99 36.11
C LEU A 685 4.95 11.85 36.72
N VAL A 686 4.18 12.13 37.79
CA VAL A 686 3.24 11.16 38.38
C VAL A 686 2.17 10.74 37.37
N GLN A 687 1.56 11.70 36.67
CA GLN A 687 0.54 11.39 35.65
C GLN A 687 1.12 10.59 34.48
N THR A 688 2.36 10.89 34.09
CA THR A 688 3.04 10.20 33.00
C THR A 688 3.38 8.78 33.39
N GLN A 689 3.81 8.57 34.64
CA GLN A 689 4.03 7.25 35.20
C GLN A 689 2.74 6.41 35.21
N ASP A 690 1.62 7.00 35.61
CA ASP A 690 0.32 6.35 35.63
C ASP A 690 -0.17 5.99 34.22
N VAL A 691 -0.06 6.94 33.27
CA VAL A 691 -0.46 6.74 31.87
C VAL A 691 0.48 5.78 31.15
N ALA A 692 1.78 5.73 31.49
CA ALA A 692 2.74 4.78 30.92
C ALA A 692 2.28 3.33 31.13
N LEU A 693 1.66 3.01 32.27
CA LEU A 693 1.09 1.68 32.51
C LEU A 693 -0.06 1.37 31.53
N VAL A 694 -0.95 2.33 31.29
CA VAL A 694 -2.05 2.19 30.32
C VAL A 694 -1.52 2.10 28.89
N PHE A 695 -0.52 2.90 28.56
CA PHE A 695 0.14 2.93 27.26
C PHE A 695 0.88 1.62 26.96
N ILE A 696 1.69 1.11 27.89
CA ILE A 696 2.37 -0.18 27.77
C ILE A 696 1.35 -1.31 27.66
N THR A 697 0.24 -1.26 28.42
CA THR A 697 -0.84 -2.26 28.29
C THR A 697 -1.54 -2.17 26.94
N PHE A 698 -1.80 -0.95 26.45
CA PHE A 698 -2.35 -0.70 25.13
C PHE A 698 -1.42 -1.29 24.07
N LEU A 699 -0.13 -0.95 24.06
CA LEU A 699 0.86 -1.50 23.13
C LEU A 699 0.95 -3.01 23.27
N ARG A 700 1.05 -3.56 24.47
CA ARG A 700 1.05 -5.00 24.70
C ARG A 700 -0.25 -5.68 24.25
N ARG A 701 -1.40 -5.00 24.13
CA ARG A 701 -2.66 -5.60 23.64
C ARG A 701 -2.86 -5.41 22.14
N THR A 702 -2.46 -4.27 21.58
CA THR A 702 -2.58 -3.98 20.15
C THR A 702 -1.45 -4.57 19.33
N MET A 703 -0.25 -4.61 19.93
CA MET A 703 0.91 -5.36 19.46
C MET A 703 0.98 -6.74 20.11
N ARG A 704 0.00 -7.16 20.94
CA ARG A 704 -0.16 -8.60 21.15
C ARG A 704 -0.79 -9.13 19.88
N PRO A 705 -0.19 -10.15 19.29
CA PRO A 705 -0.82 -10.93 18.26
C PRO A 705 -2.18 -11.38 18.80
N PRO A 706 -3.29 -11.16 18.08
CA PRO A 706 -4.41 -12.09 18.22
C PRO A 706 -3.82 -13.50 18.07
N SER A 707 -4.48 -14.52 18.63
CA SER A 707 -4.13 -15.95 18.40
C SER A 707 -4.09 -16.36 16.90
N LYS A 708 -4.22 -15.40 15.99
CA LYS A 708 -3.92 -15.39 14.57
C LYS A 708 -2.77 -14.39 14.27
N TYR A 709 -1.52 -14.74 14.56
CA TYR A 709 -0.35 -13.91 14.22
C TYR A 709 -0.32 -13.59 12.72
N GLY A 710 -0.23 -12.30 12.36
CA GLY A 710 0.12 -11.86 11.00
C GLY A 710 1.62 -12.06 10.69
N SER A 711 1.99 -12.08 9.42
CA SER A 711 3.36 -12.42 8.99
C SER A 711 4.44 -11.47 9.50
N PHE A 712 4.20 -10.15 9.57
CA PHE A 712 5.20 -9.17 10.03
C PHE A 712 5.69 -9.46 11.44
N GLU A 713 4.78 -9.77 12.37
CA GLU A 713 5.17 -10.18 13.72
C GLU A 713 5.78 -11.58 13.76
N ARG A 714 5.44 -12.48 12.82
CA ARG A 714 6.16 -13.75 12.69
C ARG A 714 7.56 -13.55 12.15
N THR A 715 7.78 -12.63 11.21
CA THR A 715 9.10 -12.29 10.66
C THR A 715 9.93 -11.59 11.72
N LEU A 716 9.43 -10.54 12.36
CA LEU A 716 10.12 -9.88 13.48
C LEU A 716 10.40 -10.85 14.63
N ARG A 717 9.48 -11.78 14.96
CA ARG A 717 9.75 -12.80 15.99
C ARG A 717 10.65 -13.92 15.53
N HIS A 718 10.64 -14.29 14.26
CA HIS A 718 11.56 -15.27 13.70
C HIS A 718 12.96 -14.68 13.72
N ASP A 719 13.11 -13.43 13.32
CA ASP A 719 14.36 -12.69 13.35
C ASP A 719 14.81 -12.41 14.78
N LEU A 720 13.91 -12.01 15.68
CA LEU A 720 14.21 -11.88 17.12
C LEU A 720 14.56 -13.22 17.76
N LYS A 721 13.87 -14.34 17.45
CA LYS A 721 14.25 -15.67 17.96
C LYS A 721 15.54 -16.19 17.35
N ALA A 722 15.81 -15.89 16.08
CA ALA A 722 17.05 -16.23 15.40
C ALA A 722 18.21 -15.43 16.00
N LEU A 723 18.00 -14.14 16.30
CA LEU A 723 18.95 -13.33 17.05
C LEU A 723 19.13 -13.82 18.48
N ASP A 724 18.06 -14.14 19.21
CA ASP A 724 18.16 -14.63 20.59
C ASP A 724 18.95 -15.96 20.64
N LYS A 725 18.74 -16.85 19.67
CA LYS A 725 19.58 -18.05 19.49
C LYS A 725 21.03 -17.74 19.13
N LYS A 726 21.28 -16.76 18.25
CA LYS A 726 22.65 -16.34 17.89
C LYS A 726 23.36 -15.67 19.06
N VAL A 727 22.69 -14.82 19.82
CA VAL A 727 23.22 -14.15 21.03
C VAL A 727 23.47 -15.18 22.13
N ALA A 728 22.57 -16.15 22.32
CA ALA A 728 22.81 -17.27 23.24
C ALA A 728 24.03 -18.11 22.82
N ALA A 729 24.17 -18.41 21.53
CA ALA A 729 25.33 -19.16 21.00
C ALA A 729 26.64 -18.37 21.14
N VAL A 730 26.64 -17.05 20.91
CA VAL A 730 27.83 -16.20 21.11
C VAL A 730 28.18 -16.09 22.59
N ARG A 731 27.20 -15.99 23.51
CA ARG A 731 27.45 -16.04 24.95
C ARG A 731 28.06 -17.37 25.40
N GLU A 732 27.63 -18.49 24.82
CA GLU A 732 28.20 -19.80 25.12
C GLU A 732 29.63 -19.95 24.56
N TYR A 733 29.94 -19.35 23.41
CA TYR A 733 31.27 -19.37 22.80
C TYR A 733 32.28 -18.40 23.45
N CYS A 734 31.81 -17.26 23.97
CA CYS A 734 32.64 -16.26 24.63
C CYS A 734 32.83 -16.52 26.13
N ALA A 735 32.28 -17.60 26.68
CA ALA A 735 32.56 -17.99 28.06
C ALA A 735 34.06 -18.37 28.18
N PRO A 736 34.87 -17.62 28.95
CA PRO A 736 36.29 -17.88 29.05
C PRO A 736 36.53 -19.27 29.65
N SER A 737 37.29 -20.10 28.92
CA SER A 737 37.86 -21.32 29.46
C SER A 737 38.79 -20.95 30.63
N PRO A 738 38.80 -21.70 31.75
CA PRO A 738 39.70 -21.40 32.86
C PRO A 738 41.17 -21.49 32.41
N PRO A 739 42.03 -20.52 32.76
CA PRO A 739 43.39 -20.43 32.24
C PRO A 739 44.31 -21.48 32.87
N SER A 740 44.94 -22.33 32.06
CA SER A 740 46.11 -23.12 32.46
C SER A 740 47.39 -22.33 32.21
N ALA A 741 48.16 -22.12 33.27
CA ALA A 741 49.39 -21.35 33.34
C ALA A 741 50.56 -21.91 32.49
N ARG A 742 51.29 -21.04 31.78
CA ARG A 742 52.76 -20.84 31.92
C ARG A 742 53.35 -19.86 30.89
N GLU A 743 54.05 -18.86 31.45
CA GLU A 743 55.35 -18.29 31.07
C GLU A 743 55.52 -17.44 29.77
N VAL A 744 55.58 -16.13 30.04
CA VAL A 744 56.17 -14.94 29.37
C VAL A 744 57.73 -15.06 29.29
N PRO A 745 58.58 -14.08 28.84
CA PRO A 745 58.37 -12.78 28.16
C PRO A 745 59.46 -12.32 27.13
N ASP A 746 59.15 -11.16 26.52
CA ASP A 746 60.00 -9.95 26.38
C ASP A 746 60.95 -9.66 25.19
N LEU A 747 61.12 -8.34 25.02
CA LEU A 747 62.04 -7.54 24.18
C LEU A 747 61.42 -7.08 22.83
N GLY A 748 61.21 -5.80 22.52
CA GLY A 748 61.63 -4.53 23.11
C GLY A 748 62.10 -3.58 21.98
N GLY A 749 61.61 -2.33 21.94
CA GLY A 749 62.22 -1.26 21.12
C GLY A 749 61.28 -0.16 20.60
N PRO A 750 61.38 1.09 21.09
CA PRO A 750 60.68 2.25 20.55
C PRO A 750 61.59 3.27 19.84
N GLY A 751 61.00 4.10 18.97
CA GLY A 751 61.56 5.30 18.35
C GLY A 751 60.65 5.71 17.18
N GLY A 752 60.31 6.95 16.88
CA GLY A 752 60.72 8.26 17.36
C GLY A 752 60.42 9.25 16.21
N SER A 753 60.04 10.47 16.57
CA SER A 753 59.97 11.69 15.74
C SER A 753 58.68 12.06 14.99
N SER A 754 58.31 13.30 15.28
CA SER A 754 57.29 14.23 14.82
C SER A 754 57.38 14.65 13.35
N GLY A 755 56.23 15.01 12.77
CA GLY A 755 56.13 15.84 11.57
C GLY A 755 54.71 16.38 11.39
N ASP A 756 54.50 17.64 11.77
CA ASP A 756 53.33 18.45 11.43
C ASP A 756 53.26 18.69 9.91
N SER A 757 52.08 18.56 9.31
CA SER A 757 51.58 19.52 8.30
C SER A 757 50.14 19.21 7.88
N ASP A 758 49.33 20.26 7.96
CA ASP A 758 47.96 20.41 7.51
C ASP A 758 47.70 19.92 6.07
N ARG A 759 46.60 19.19 5.86
CA ARG A 759 45.63 19.53 4.81
C ARG A 759 44.29 18.80 4.99
N SER A 760 43.29 19.57 5.41
CA SER A 760 41.87 19.23 5.31
C SER A 760 41.46 18.97 3.86
N THR A 761 40.96 17.76 3.60
CA THR A 761 40.01 17.51 2.50
C THR A 761 38.83 16.74 3.07
N ALA A 762 37.72 17.45 3.23
CA ALA A 762 36.43 16.87 3.57
C ALA A 762 35.96 15.96 2.41
N THR A 763 36.13 14.66 2.57
CA THR A 763 35.46 13.66 1.75
C THR A 763 34.01 13.57 2.20
N ALA A 764 33.10 13.88 1.28
CA ALA A 764 31.67 13.73 1.44
C ALA A 764 31.33 12.30 1.91
N THR A 765 30.83 12.21 3.14
CA THR A 765 30.19 11.02 3.70
C THR A 765 29.07 10.57 2.77
N GLN A 766 29.25 9.38 2.19
CA GLN A 766 28.18 8.65 1.53
C GLN A 766 27.02 8.44 2.52
N PRO A 767 25.76 8.49 2.07
CA PRO A 767 24.62 8.22 2.94
C PRO A 767 24.74 6.79 3.48
N GLY A 768 24.86 6.68 4.80
CA GLY A 768 25.08 5.44 5.53
C GLY A 768 24.04 4.37 5.20
N ASN A 769 24.53 3.14 5.19
CA ASN A 769 23.78 1.89 5.01
C ASN A 769 22.50 1.89 5.88
N PRO A 770 21.33 1.46 5.36
CA PRO A 770 20.10 1.36 6.15
C PRO A 770 20.32 0.59 7.47
N PHE A 771 19.97 1.24 8.58
CA PHE A 771 19.82 0.73 9.95
C PHE A 771 19.93 -0.80 10.06
N ASP A 772 21.04 -1.31 10.59
CA ASP A 772 21.14 -2.71 10.98
C ASP A 772 20.37 -2.92 12.29
N LEU A 773 19.04 -3.08 12.18
CA LEU A 773 18.13 -3.40 13.28
C LEU A 773 18.63 -4.62 14.10
N GLY A 774 19.45 -5.50 13.51
CA GLY A 774 20.08 -6.61 14.20
C GLY A 774 21.01 -6.18 15.35
N VAL A 775 21.64 -5.01 15.27
CA VAL A 775 22.54 -4.52 16.33
C VAL A 775 21.78 -3.91 17.50
N LEU A 776 20.68 -3.19 17.22
CA LEU A 776 19.91 -2.47 18.24
C LEU A 776 18.95 -3.37 19.02
N LEU A 777 18.28 -4.32 18.35
CA LEU A 777 17.20 -5.11 18.97
C LEU A 777 17.61 -5.91 20.22
N PRO A 778 18.77 -6.58 20.28
CA PRO A 778 19.19 -7.30 21.49
C PRO A 778 19.50 -6.39 22.68
N ARG A 779 19.71 -5.09 22.44
CA ARG A 779 20.11 -4.12 23.45
C ARG A 779 18.95 -3.30 23.99
N LEU A 780 17.80 -3.32 23.30
CA LEU A 780 16.63 -2.60 23.79
C LEU A 780 16.16 -3.26 25.11
N PRO A 781 16.07 -2.51 26.21
CA PRO A 781 15.42 -3.01 27.40
C PRO A 781 13.96 -3.34 27.09
N ASP A 782 13.35 -4.23 27.88
CA ASP A 782 11.90 -4.38 27.86
C ASP A 782 11.24 -3.01 28.01
N LEU A 783 10.16 -2.73 27.27
CA LEU A 783 9.50 -1.42 27.28
C LEU A 783 9.14 -0.92 28.69
N ASP A 784 8.85 -1.84 29.62
CA ASP A 784 8.63 -1.55 31.04
C ASP A 784 9.90 -0.99 31.71
N GLN A 785 11.08 -1.52 31.38
CA GLN A 785 12.37 -1.16 31.96
C GLN A 785 12.96 0.13 31.38
N ILE A 786 12.46 0.65 30.26
CA ILE A 786 12.99 1.89 29.67
C ILE A 786 12.52 3.09 30.50
N TRP A 787 11.21 3.30 30.64
CA TRP A 787 10.68 4.49 31.34
C TRP A 787 10.57 4.29 32.86
N ARG A 788 10.06 3.14 33.29
CA ARG A 788 9.53 2.94 34.64
C ARG A 788 10.60 3.04 35.74
N PRO A 789 11.79 2.40 35.63
CA PRO A 789 12.78 2.44 36.70
C PRO A 789 13.27 3.86 36.99
N SER A 790 13.48 4.65 35.94
CA SER A 790 14.01 6.01 36.04
C SER A 790 12.98 7.00 36.56
N ALA A 791 11.73 6.88 36.12
CA ALA A 791 10.63 7.67 36.67
C ALA A 791 10.36 7.31 38.15
N GLU A 792 10.36 6.03 38.52
CA GLU A 792 10.20 5.58 39.92
C GLU A 792 11.33 6.09 40.81
N ALA A 793 12.59 5.97 40.36
CA ALA A 793 13.75 6.46 41.08
C ALA A 793 13.65 7.97 41.34
N LEU A 794 13.27 8.75 40.32
CA LEU A 794 13.15 10.20 40.45
C LEU A 794 11.96 10.61 41.33
N LEU A 795 10.84 9.88 41.28
CA LEU A 795 9.68 10.13 42.16
C LEU A 795 10.00 9.81 43.64
N MET A 796 10.78 8.77 43.90
CA MET A 796 11.30 8.47 45.24
C MET A 796 12.32 9.53 45.70
N GLU A 797 13.23 9.96 44.81
CA GLU A 797 14.21 11.01 45.08
C GLU A 797 13.52 12.34 45.46
N ARG A 798 12.45 12.69 44.74
CA ARG A 798 11.60 13.86 45.03
C ARG A 798 10.68 13.67 46.24
N ARG A 799 10.70 12.50 46.90
CA ARG A 799 9.85 12.13 48.05
C ARG A 799 8.35 12.25 47.78
N VAL A 800 7.96 11.96 46.54
CA VAL A 800 6.54 12.00 46.09
C VAL A 800 5.86 10.68 46.42
N ILE A 801 6.60 9.58 46.29
CA ILE A 801 6.22 8.24 46.71
C ILE A 801 7.25 7.73 47.71
N GLY A 802 6.80 7.06 48.77
CA GLY A 802 7.68 6.41 49.74
C GLY A 802 8.13 5.03 49.27
N ASN A 803 7.26 4.34 48.53
CA ASN A 803 7.52 3.03 47.98
C ASN A 803 6.89 2.86 46.59
N ARG A 804 7.35 1.88 45.80
CA ARG A 804 6.82 1.59 44.45
C ARG A 804 5.32 1.24 44.47
N HIS A 805 4.80 0.76 45.59
CA HIS A 805 3.40 0.41 45.77
C HIS A 805 2.47 1.62 45.96
N ASP A 806 3.01 2.82 46.14
CA ASP A 806 2.20 4.05 46.30
C ASP A 806 1.72 4.60 44.95
N LEU A 807 2.25 4.08 43.83
CA LEU A 807 1.78 4.42 42.48
C LEU A 807 0.37 3.90 42.23
N ASN A 808 -0.42 4.64 41.45
CA ASN A 808 -1.82 4.30 41.22
C ASN A 808 -1.94 2.94 40.52
N SER A 809 -2.86 2.11 41.02
CA SER A 809 -3.21 0.86 40.33
C SER A 809 -3.80 1.18 38.95
N TYR A 810 -3.69 0.24 38.00
CA TYR A 810 -4.29 0.38 36.66
C TYR A 810 -5.76 0.81 36.71
N GLU A 811 -6.53 0.27 37.67
CA GLU A 811 -7.94 0.64 37.88
C GLU A 811 -8.10 2.10 38.36
N ALA A 812 -7.23 2.57 39.26
CA ALA A 812 -7.25 3.95 39.74
C ALA A 812 -6.94 4.94 38.60
N VAL A 813 -5.96 4.62 37.75
CA VAL A 813 -5.64 5.43 36.55
C VAL A 813 -6.84 5.51 35.61
N LEU A 814 -7.51 4.38 35.34
CA LEU A 814 -8.71 4.39 34.51
C LEU A 814 -9.84 5.23 35.12
N LYS A 815 -10.06 5.14 36.44
CA LYS A 815 -11.05 5.98 37.14
C LYS A 815 -10.72 7.46 37.00
N GLN A 816 -9.45 7.84 37.13
CA GLN A 816 -9.01 9.23 36.93
C GLN A 816 -9.22 9.71 35.50
N LEU A 817 -8.98 8.88 34.48
CA LEU A 817 -9.26 9.24 33.07
C LEU A 817 -10.75 9.46 32.79
N ILE A 818 -11.64 8.76 33.51
CA ILE A 818 -13.10 8.85 33.37
C ILE A 818 -13.70 10.00 34.19
N HIS A 819 -13.04 10.39 35.29
CA HIS A 819 -13.62 11.24 36.33
C HIS A 819 -14.15 12.57 35.78
N GLN A 820 -15.30 13.03 36.25
CA GLN A 820 -15.92 14.24 35.69
C GLN A 820 -15.27 15.53 36.21
N ALA A 821 -14.73 15.52 37.43
CA ALA A 821 -14.06 16.67 38.01
C ALA A 821 -12.73 16.96 37.28
N GLU A 822 -12.35 18.23 37.29
CA GLU A 822 -11.10 18.70 36.72
C GLU A 822 -9.90 18.09 37.46
N THR A 823 -8.99 17.50 36.71
CA THR A 823 -7.75 16.90 37.19
C THR A 823 -6.57 17.81 36.84
N PRO A 824 -5.39 17.68 37.48
CA PRO A 824 -4.24 18.49 37.09
C PRO A 824 -3.82 18.28 35.62
N ALA A 825 -4.17 17.14 35.01
CA ALA A 825 -3.96 16.88 33.59
C ALA A 825 -4.82 17.79 32.70
N ASP A 826 -6.05 18.10 33.14
CA ASP A 826 -6.92 19.04 32.44
C ASP A 826 -6.36 20.46 32.50
N LEU A 827 -5.75 20.85 33.64
CA LEU A 827 -5.07 22.14 33.79
C LEU A 827 -3.88 22.26 32.84
N LEU A 828 -3.01 21.23 32.79
CA LEU A 828 -1.88 21.19 31.86
C LEU A 828 -2.33 21.27 30.39
N TYR A 829 -3.46 20.65 30.06
CA TYR A 829 -4.03 20.73 28.71
C TYR A 829 -4.59 22.14 28.40
N LYS A 830 -5.25 22.80 29.36
CA LYS A 830 -5.83 24.15 29.19
C LYS A 830 -4.78 25.22 28.85
N GLU A 831 -3.50 24.97 29.10
CA GLU A 831 -2.38 25.85 28.74
C GLU A 831 -2.06 25.86 27.23
N GLY A 832 -3.08 26.00 26.36
CA GLY A 832 -2.91 26.27 24.93
C GLY A 832 -2.88 25.07 23.99
N HIS A 833 -3.13 23.84 24.46
CA HIS A 833 -3.14 22.66 23.58
C HIS A 833 -4.29 22.68 22.56
N ASP A 834 -5.45 23.29 22.90
CA ASP A 834 -6.63 23.39 22.02
C ASP A 834 -6.32 23.99 20.63
N LEU A 835 -5.42 24.98 20.54
CA LEU A 835 -5.06 25.63 19.27
C LEU A 835 -4.21 24.73 18.37
N TRP A 836 -3.29 23.96 18.95
CA TRP A 836 -2.38 23.09 18.21
C TRP A 836 -3.06 21.81 17.70
N HIS A 837 -4.20 21.44 18.30
CA HIS A 837 -5.07 20.40 17.74
C HIS A 837 -5.66 20.79 16.40
N ALA A 838 -6.02 22.06 16.22
CA ALA A 838 -6.61 22.53 14.97
C ALA A 838 -5.63 22.44 13.79
N LEU A 839 -4.32 22.52 14.05
CA LEU A 839 -3.29 22.22 13.05
C LEU A 839 -3.21 20.73 12.69
N SER A 840 -3.58 19.85 13.62
CA SER A 840 -3.47 18.40 13.52
C SER A 840 -4.65 17.77 12.77
N ASP A 841 -5.84 18.30 13.03
CA ASP A 841 -7.10 17.87 12.45
C ASP A 841 -7.38 18.73 11.21
N GLY A 842 -6.84 18.33 10.06
CA GLY A 842 -7.01 19.02 8.77
C GLY A 842 -8.46 19.17 8.29
N GLU A 843 -9.45 18.70 9.06
CA GLU A 843 -10.86 18.54 8.71
C GLU A 843 -11.82 19.57 9.35
N ASN A 844 -11.43 20.47 10.26
CA ASN A 844 -12.46 21.27 11.01
C ASN A 844 -12.16 22.74 11.39
N LEU A 845 -11.26 23.47 10.71
CA LEU A 845 -11.16 24.92 10.89
C LEU A 845 -12.22 25.69 10.08
N GLY A 846 -13.48 25.49 10.42
CA GLY A 846 -14.55 26.44 10.09
C GLY A 846 -14.40 27.67 10.98
N LYS A 847 -13.99 28.80 10.39
CA LYS A 847 -13.95 30.20 10.91
C LYS A 847 -13.73 30.35 12.43
N PRO A 848 -12.57 30.85 12.90
CA PRO A 848 -12.51 31.40 14.25
C PRO A 848 -13.50 32.57 14.32
N SER A 849 -14.44 32.52 15.26
CA SER A 849 -15.23 33.69 15.64
C SER A 849 -14.29 34.72 16.26
N ALA A 850 -13.82 35.67 15.45
CA ALA A 850 -13.10 36.87 15.89
C ALA A 850 -13.97 38.08 15.52
N SER A 851 -14.90 38.43 16.39
CA SER A 851 -14.85 39.70 17.14
C SER A 851 -13.54 39.89 17.91
N VAL A 852 -12.48 40.31 17.22
CA VAL A 852 -11.45 41.28 17.65
C VAL A 852 -10.86 41.90 16.38
#